data_AF-A0AA39G8E0-F1
#
_entry.id   AF-A0AA39G8E0-F1
#
_cell.length_a   1.000
_cell.length_b   1.000
_cell.length_c   1.000
_cell.angle_alpha   90.00
_cell.angle_beta   90.00
_cell.angle_gamma   90.00
#
_symmetry.space_group_name_H-M   'P 1'
#
loop_
_entity.id
_entity.type
_entity.pdbx_description
1 polymer ?
#
loop_
_entity_poly.entity_id
_entity_poly.type
_entity_poly.pdbx_seq_one_letter_code
_entity_poly.pdbx_strand_id
1 'polypeptide(L)'
;MEAFTNIDWHPSLNDIIDDEFINIDRLECESVMYNIIRGSYKDPFKNIHEDNYDLVTNEHINCAMKQAKDITAKSKTPTTSKLVADTVMKSSERPDYSESQCPKGTPYIPGVWKKPYRFPRLSSLTAEQHALCLRVILKFSRSEIPVAPTKRDMNELQTYMNLKSVIAKEQEEYLELAKNNWDGSKISIIREDLINSKWREKYKLLQNFHKTYDEVKTIAFNSEQKIHVNFISTVLEVGRIPKLQLPIAHNRNNVNPKSVLIRKKYFSNAELKRENYVHQDINCKNLAKEHNVDLVISTSGLKCLASNLNSNYNNTWILPVYIEEYNSKNIIFIDKPLPSTAKNIMEKNTWVYKYIIKNYLLRNDPESTIITNAENADSDVDETASSEIMKNTIERNHQYNLFTIGACGESQNELMKNKIQKDYKILVRTKIDAVEELENGMMGYVKLIPKLEHQTPLGCEAVTLDEAAKQWITLTFTPNAYVIRVRIDQPTSEYLQIEKRTTSSINNELNRLYNTKGENTLLLIYNIIECMKEMNPGRYLLRHTLRNGPFASLYLETNNPGKQSINLDVIYCENQLRTIPNTPWITLDKMTPTPASKFFKRMPVMFYPSKSVNQNPTKKIKRNRRKQSKSLNKFNSENADQV
;
A
#
# COMPACT_ATOMS: atom_id res chain seq x y z
N MET A 1 17.68 1.34 -32.91
CA MET A 1 17.46 2.20 -31.73
C MET A 1 16.25 1.76 -30.91
N GLU A 2 15.06 1.59 -31.50
CA GLU A 2 13.87 1.10 -30.76
C GLU A 2 14.04 -0.29 -30.12
N ALA A 3 14.72 -1.22 -30.79
CA ALA A 3 15.05 -2.51 -30.19
C ALA A 3 16.01 -2.37 -28.98
N PHE A 4 16.85 -1.35 -28.93
CA PHE A 4 17.82 -1.11 -27.84
C PHE A 4 17.15 -0.47 -26.61
N THR A 5 16.14 0.38 -26.83
CA THR A 5 15.32 0.98 -25.76
C THR A 5 14.35 -0.01 -25.10
N ASN A 6 14.04 -1.12 -25.78
CA ASN A 6 13.14 -2.16 -25.28
C ASN A 6 13.86 -3.34 -24.60
N ILE A 7 15.20 -3.30 -24.54
CA ILE A 7 15.99 -4.29 -23.79
C ILE A 7 15.87 -4.01 -22.29
N ASP A 8 15.54 -5.04 -21.50
CA ASP A 8 15.62 -4.95 -20.05
C ASP A 8 17.09 -5.04 -19.60
N TRP A 9 17.68 -3.88 -19.38
CA TRP A 9 19.07 -3.74 -18.95
C TRP A 9 19.29 -4.11 -17.48
N HIS A 10 18.22 -4.19 -16.66
CA HIS A 10 18.36 -4.28 -15.21
C HIS A 10 17.21 -5.10 -14.60
N PRO A 11 17.33 -6.44 -14.54
CA PRO A 11 16.33 -7.27 -13.89
C PRO A 11 16.17 -6.86 -12.42
N SER A 12 14.96 -7.00 -11.87
CA SER A 12 14.69 -6.59 -10.51
C SER A 12 15.52 -7.43 -9.53
N LEU A 13 15.88 -6.86 -8.38
CA LEU A 13 16.64 -7.58 -7.35
C LEU A 13 15.96 -8.91 -6.94
N ASN A 14 14.63 -8.97 -7.03
CA ASN A 14 13.86 -10.18 -6.73
C ASN A 14 14.10 -11.29 -7.77
N ASP A 15 14.28 -10.94 -9.05
CA ASP A 15 14.57 -11.89 -10.14
C ASP A 15 15.99 -12.48 -10.00
N ILE A 16 16.89 -11.78 -9.28
CA ILE A 16 18.26 -12.21 -9.00
C ILE A 16 18.34 -13.01 -7.67
N ILE A 17 17.41 -12.76 -6.74
CA ILE A 17 17.49 -13.26 -5.36
C ILE A 17 16.70 -14.56 -5.14
N ASP A 18 15.58 -14.78 -5.80
CA ASP A 18 14.71 -15.93 -5.53
C ASP A 18 14.76 -16.96 -6.66
N ASP A 19 15.58 -18.01 -6.46
CA ASP A 19 15.76 -19.17 -7.34
C ASP A 19 14.49 -20.03 -7.58
N GLU A 20 13.32 -19.64 -7.05
CA GLU A 20 12.12 -20.47 -7.10
C GLU A 20 11.30 -20.34 -8.41
N PHE A 21 11.53 -19.32 -9.24
CA PHE A 21 10.89 -19.21 -10.57
C PHE A 21 11.75 -18.49 -11.62
N ILE A 22 13.02 -18.87 -11.71
CA ILE A 22 13.89 -18.47 -12.83
C ILE A 22 13.47 -19.32 -14.04
N ASN A 23 12.64 -18.79 -14.94
CA ASN A 23 12.56 -19.34 -16.30
C ASN A 23 13.88 -19.00 -17.00
N ILE A 24 14.82 -19.94 -16.95
CA ILE A 24 16.19 -19.80 -17.50
C ILE A 24 16.13 -19.40 -18.98
N ASP A 25 15.20 -19.96 -19.74
CA ASP A 25 15.03 -19.68 -21.17
C ASP A 25 14.66 -18.21 -21.42
N ARG A 26 13.82 -17.62 -20.55
CA ARG A 26 13.46 -16.20 -20.61
C ARG A 26 14.64 -15.28 -20.27
N LEU A 27 15.43 -15.62 -19.24
CA LEU A 27 16.60 -14.80 -18.84
C LEU A 27 17.73 -14.85 -19.87
N GLU A 28 17.93 -15.99 -20.55
CA GLU A 28 18.87 -16.11 -21.66
C GLU A 28 18.46 -15.25 -22.87
N CYS A 29 17.15 -15.14 -23.13
CA CYS A 29 16.63 -14.39 -24.28
C CYS A 29 16.47 -12.88 -24.01
N GLU A 30 16.08 -12.47 -22.80
CA GLU A 30 15.63 -11.09 -22.52
C GLU A 30 16.62 -10.25 -21.70
N SER A 31 17.47 -10.86 -20.87
CA SER A 31 18.35 -10.12 -19.96
C SER A 31 19.77 -9.98 -20.51
N VAL A 32 20.09 -8.79 -21.02
CA VAL A 32 21.45 -8.46 -21.44
C VAL A 32 22.43 -8.53 -20.27
N MET A 33 22.01 -8.13 -19.06
CA MET A 33 22.84 -8.19 -17.87
C MET A 33 23.16 -9.62 -17.43
N TYR A 34 22.21 -10.55 -17.57
CA TYR A 34 22.45 -11.98 -17.33
C TYR A 34 23.51 -12.56 -18.29
N ASN A 35 23.42 -12.23 -19.58
CA ASN A 35 24.38 -12.64 -20.60
C ASN A 35 25.78 -12.01 -20.38
N ILE A 36 25.84 -10.77 -19.87
CA ILE A 36 27.11 -10.13 -19.47
C ILE A 36 27.73 -10.84 -18.27
N ILE A 37 26.93 -11.15 -17.24
CA ILE A 37 27.39 -11.85 -16.02
C ILE A 37 27.94 -13.25 -16.34
N ARG A 38 27.36 -13.97 -17.30
CA ARG A 38 27.83 -15.30 -17.74
C ARG A 38 28.89 -15.28 -18.84
N GLY A 39 29.27 -14.11 -19.35
CA GLY A 39 30.26 -13.98 -20.42
C GLY A 39 29.79 -14.45 -21.80
N SER A 40 28.48 -14.61 -22.00
CA SER A 40 27.85 -15.00 -23.27
C SER A 40 27.41 -13.78 -24.12
N TYR A 41 27.58 -12.56 -23.62
CA TYR A 41 27.20 -11.33 -24.33
C TYR A 41 28.07 -11.05 -25.56
N LYS A 42 27.44 -10.91 -26.73
CA LYS A 42 28.06 -10.36 -27.95
C LYS A 42 27.70 -8.88 -28.07
N ASP A 43 28.71 -8.03 -27.99
CA ASP A 43 28.57 -6.59 -28.19
C ASP A 43 28.04 -6.28 -29.61
N PRO A 44 26.82 -5.69 -29.74
CA PRO A 44 26.22 -5.37 -31.02
C PRO A 44 26.95 -4.23 -31.77
N PHE A 45 27.88 -3.53 -31.11
CA PHE A 45 28.65 -2.43 -31.69
C PHE A 45 30.10 -2.79 -32.02
N LYS A 46 30.50 -4.06 -31.82
CA LYS A 46 31.87 -4.53 -32.08
C LYS A 46 32.36 -4.28 -33.52
N ASN A 47 31.44 -4.05 -34.45
CA ASN A 47 31.72 -3.81 -35.88
C ASN A 47 31.33 -2.39 -36.36
N ILE A 48 30.98 -1.44 -35.48
CA ILE A 48 30.83 -0.05 -35.90
C ILE A 48 32.25 0.55 -35.98
N HIS A 49 32.81 0.49 -37.18
CA HIS A 49 34.10 1.09 -37.52
C HIS A 49 34.08 2.62 -37.34
N GLU A 50 35.11 3.09 -36.63
CA GLU A 50 35.95 4.30 -36.70
C GLU A 50 35.53 5.60 -37.45
N ASP A 51 34.44 5.67 -38.20
CA ASP A 51 34.17 6.82 -39.09
C ASP A 51 33.33 7.97 -38.48
N ASN A 52 33.02 7.92 -37.18
CA ASN A 52 32.15 8.92 -36.53
C ASN A 52 32.80 9.71 -35.38
N TYR A 53 34.11 9.60 -35.17
CA TYR A 53 34.80 10.39 -34.14
C TYR A 53 35.04 11.86 -34.53
N ASP A 54 34.92 12.22 -35.80
CA ASP A 54 35.22 13.58 -36.30
C ASP A 54 34.07 14.59 -36.11
N LEU A 55 32.90 14.17 -35.62
CA LEU A 55 31.73 15.05 -35.45
C LEU A 55 31.54 15.60 -34.03
N VAL A 56 32.39 15.22 -33.07
CA VAL A 56 32.33 15.76 -31.69
C VAL A 56 33.49 16.72 -31.47
N THR A 57 33.31 17.97 -31.87
CA THR A 57 34.28 19.04 -31.57
C THR A 57 34.30 19.38 -30.09
N ASN A 58 35.48 19.74 -29.56
CA ASN A 58 35.70 20.17 -28.17
C ASN A 58 34.79 21.32 -27.71
N GLU A 59 34.20 22.08 -28.65
CA GLU A 59 33.23 23.12 -28.37
C GLU A 59 31.91 22.57 -27.82
N HIS A 60 31.44 21.41 -28.28
CA HIS A 60 30.24 20.75 -27.76
C HIS A 60 30.42 20.29 -26.31
N ILE A 61 31.62 19.80 -25.98
CA ILE A 61 31.99 19.35 -24.63
C ILE A 61 32.09 20.55 -23.68
N ASN A 62 32.70 21.66 -24.13
CA ASN A 62 32.86 22.87 -23.31
C ASN A 62 31.53 23.60 -23.08
N CYS A 63 30.59 23.56 -24.03
CA CYS A 63 29.25 24.14 -23.86
C CYS A 63 28.45 23.39 -22.77
N ALA A 64 28.52 22.05 -22.76
CA ALA A 64 27.88 21.23 -21.73
C ALA A 64 28.47 21.46 -20.32
N MET A 65 29.79 21.67 -20.22
CA MET A 65 30.45 21.95 -18.94
C MET A 65 30.17 23.35 -18.40
N LYS A 66 29.90 24.34 -19.26
CA LYS A 66 29.52 25.70 -18.85
C LYS A 66 28.11 25.74 -18.24
N GLN A 67 27.17 25.03 -18.86
CA GLN A 67 25.79 24.93 -18.35
C GLN A 67 25.72 24.24 -16.97
N ALA A 68 26.62 23.31 -16.67
CA ALA A 68 26.66 22.63 -15.37
C ALA A 68 27.15 23.53 -14.21
N LYS A 69 27.97 24.56 -14.50
CA LYS A 69 28.56 25.46 -13.50
C LYS A 69 27.63 26.63 -13.12
N ASP A 70 26.76 27.08 -14.03
CA ASP A 70 25.81 28.15 -13.74
C ASP A 70 24.64 27.70 -12.85
N ILE A 71 24.37 26.39 -12.79
CA ILE A 71 23.35 25.79 -11.89
C ILE A 71 23.81 25.80 -10.42
N THR A 72 25.12 25.81 -10.15
CA THR A 72 25.68 25.69 -8.79
C THR A 72 25.89 27.02 -8.06
N ALA A 73 25.70 28.17 -8.73
CA ALA A 73 26.02 29.48 -8.17
C ALA A 73 24.83 30.29 -7.59
N LYS A 74 23.57 29.88 -7.79
CA LYS A 74 22.37 30.67 -7.40
C LYS A 74 21.78 30.37 -6.00
N SER A 75 22.42 29.56 -5.16
CA SER A 75 21.86 29.13 -3.86
C SER A 75 22.64 29.61 -2.64
N LYS A 76 22.75 30.93 -2.40
CA LYS A 76 23.13 31.46 -1.07
C LYS A 76 22.43 32.79 -0.78
N THR A 77 21.56 32.82 0.23
CA THR A 77 21.09 34.05 0.91
C THR A 77 21.13 33.89 2.44
N PRO A 78 21.27 35.00 3.20
CA PRO A 78 21.78 34.99 4.57
C PRO A 78 20.69 35.05 5.65
N THR A 79 21.12 34.64 6.84
CA THR A 79 20.41 34.51 8.12
C THR A 79 19.94 35.84 8.71
N THR A 80 18.73 35.88 9.30
CA THR A 80 18.41 36.84 10.37
C THR A 80 17.52 36.19 11.43
N SER A 81 17.78 36.51 12.69
CA SER A 81 17.28 35.85 13.89
C SER A 81 16.32 36.72 14.72
N LYS A 82 15.45 36.03 15.50
CA LYS A 82 14.84 36.38 16.81
C LYS A 82 13.40 36.90 16.88
N LEU A 83 12.77 36.48 17.99
CA LEU A 83 11.49 36.86 18.63
C LEU A 83 10.29 36.09 18.06
N VAL A 84 9.42 35.38 18.80
CA VAL A 84 8.90 35.56 20.17
C VAL A 84 8.51 34.18 20.76
N ALA A 85 8.73 34.01 22.05
CA ALA A 85 8.32 32.87 22.87
C ALA A 85 6.94 33.10 23.53
N ASP A 86 6.39 32.01 24.09
CA ASP A 86 5.21 31.91 24.98
C ASP A 86 3.86 31.85 24.23
N THR A 87 2.94 30.91 24.49
CA THR A 87 2.50 30.38 25.78
C THR A 87 1.99 28.93 25.64
N VAL A 88 2.50 28.02 26.47
CA VAL A 88 2.05 26.62 26.58
C VAL A 88 1.04 26.51 27.72
N MET A 89 -0.20 26.12 27.41
CA MET A 89 -1.18 25.68 28.42
C MET A 89 -1.15 24.16 28.56
N LYS A 90 -0.92 23.71 29.79
CA LYS A 90 -0.92 22.31 30.25
C LYS A 90 -2.32 21.70 30.17
N SER A 91 -2.41 20.44 29.74
CA SER A 91 -3.52 19.55 30.12
C SER A 91 -3.05 18.09 30.21
N SER A 92 -2.84 17.68 31.47
CA SER A 92 -3.21 16.40 32.12
C SER A 92 -3.29 15.07 31.34
N GLU A 93 -2.41 14.18 31.79
CA GLU A 93 -2.58 12.75 32.15
C GLU A 93 -3.01 11.72 31.08
N ARG A 94 -2.02 10.90 30.69
CA ARG A 94 -2.13 9.62 29.99
C ARG A 94 -1.11 8.63 30.61
N PRO A 95 -1.35 7.31 30.49
CA PRO A 95 -0.65 6.31 31.28
C PRO A 95 0.83 6.17 30.91
N ASP A 96 1.59 5.80 31.93
CA ASP A 96 3.05 5.81 32.03
C ASP A 96 3.72 4.83 31.05
N TYR A 97 4.06 5.33 29.86
CA TYR A 97 5.03 4.69 28.97
C TYR A 97 6.34 5.46 29.08
N SER A 98 7.27 4.93 29.90
CA SER A 98 8.51 5.60 30.27
C SER A 98 9.25 6.17 29.05
N GLU A 99 9.50 7.48 29.06
CA GLU A 99 10.32 8.19 28.09
C GLU A 99 11.67 7.47 27.91
N SER A 100 12.00 7.08 26.68
CA SER A 100 13.38 6.80 26.33
C SER A 100 14.09 8.15 26.19
N GLN A 101 14.69 8.62 27.27
CA GLN A 101 15.59 9.77 27.22
C GLN A 101 16.77 9.42 26.30
N CYS A 102 16.73 9.94 25.08
CA CYS A 102 17.91 10.04 24.25
C CYS A 102 18.93 10.95 24.98
N PRO A 103 20.23 10.63 24.98
CA PRO A 103 21.25 11.47 25.61
C PRO A 103 21.15 12.91 25.09
N LYS A 104 21.26 13.90 25.99
CA LYS A 104 21.23 15.33 25.64
C LYS A 104 22.18 15.59 24.46
N GLY A 105 21.64 16.10 23.34
CA GLY A 105 22.41 16.43 22.12
C GLY A 105 22.25 15.46 20.94
N THR A 106 21.46 14.39 21.05
CA THR A 106 21.18 13.49 19.92
C THR A 106 19.94 13.93 19.11
N PRO A 107 19.96 13.83 17.77
CA PRO A 107 18.82 14.19 16.94
C PRO A 107 17.63 13.27 17.25
N TYR A 108 16.41 13.82 17.25
CA TYR A 108 15.20 13.03 17.44
C TYR A 108 15.01 12.04 16.26
N ILE A 109 14.68 10.79 16.59
CA ILE A 109 14.48 9.72 15.61
C ILE A 109 13.11 9.09 15.86
N PRO A 110 12.20 9.11 14.85
CA PRO A 110 10.88 8.52 15.00
C PRO A 110 10.93 7.01 15.30
N GLY A 111 10.03 6.56 16.17
CA GLY A 111 9.87 5.14 16.49
C GLY A 111 10.98 4.53 17.37
N VAL A 112 11.85 5.35 17.97
CA VAL A 112 12.80 4.87 18.99
C VAL A 112 12.06 4.75 20.32
N TRP A 113 11.82 3.51 20.73
CA TRP A 113 11.10 3.16 21.95
C TRP A 113 11.84 2.07 22.72
N LYS A 114 11.63 2.02 24.04
CA LYS A 114 12.08 0.87 24.83
C LYS A 114 11.33 -0.38 24.37
N LYS A 115 12.07 -1.46 24.13
CA LYS A 115 11.47 -2.73 23.72
C LYS A 115 10.64 -3.32 24.87
N PRO A 116 9.52 -4.00 24.54
CA PRO A 116 8.66 -4.58 25.57
C PRO A 116 9.36 -5.70 26.36
N TYR A 117 10.37 -6.34 25.78
CA TYR A 117 11.13 -7.42 26.41
C TYR A 117 12.59 -7.47 25.94
N ARG A 118 13.41 -8.23 26.67
CA ARG A 118 14.82 -8.47 26.33
C ARG A 118 14.94 -9.56 25.28
N PHE A 119 15.86 -9.38 24.34
CA PHE A 119 16.16 -10.41 23.35
C PHE A 119 16.97 -11.56 23.96
N PRO A 120 16.74 -12.80 23.50
CA PRO A 120 17.36 -13.99 24.07
C PRO A 120 18.87 -14.04 23.80
N ARG A 121 19.33 -13.48 22.68
CA ARG A 121 20.73 -13.46 22.26
C ARG A 121 21.09 -12.22 21.44
N LEU A 122 22.38 -12.05 21.20
CA LEU A 122 22.91 -11.14 20.19
C LEU A 122 22.81 -11.78 18.79
N SER A 123 22.90 -10.93 17.77
CA SER A 123 22.93 -11.34 16.37
C SER A 123 24.18 -12.13 16.07
N SER A 124 24.03 -13.05 15.11
CA SER A 124 25.13 -13.74 14.45
C SER A 124 25.98 -12.79 13.58
N LEU A 125 25.44 -11.63 13.19
CA LEU A 125 26.12 -10.63 12.38
C LEU A 125 26.82 -9.57 13.24
N THR A 126 27.95 -9.07 12.73
CA THR A 126 28.66 -7.92 13.28
C THR A 126 27.97 -6.60 12.92
N ALA A 127 28.26 -5.53 13.66
CA ALA A 127 27.72 -4.20 13.36
C ALA A 127 28.03 -3.73 11.92
N GLU A 128 29.21 -4.08 11.40
CA GLU A 128 29.61 -3.77 10.02
C GLU A 128 28.79 -4.56 8.99
N GLN A 129 28.53 -5.85 9.26
CA GLN A 129 27.69 -6.68 8.40
C GLN A 129 26.25 -6.17 8.39
N HIS A 130 25.67 -5.81 9.54
CA HIS A 130 24.35 -5.18 9.59
C HIS A 130 24.30 -3.89 8.77
N ALA A 131 25.31 -3.02 8.91
CA ALA A 131 25.38 -1.77 8.18
C ALA A 131 25.53 -2.00 6.66
N LEU A 132 26.28 -3.02 6.25
CA LEU A 132 26.44 -3.42 4.85
C LEU A 132 25.13 -3.94 4.27
N CYS A 133 24.48 -4.91 4.92
CA CYS A 133 23.20 -5.47 4.46
C CYS A 133 22.12 -4.39 4.37
N LEU A 134 22.07 -3.46 5.33
CA LEU A 134 21.15 -2.33 5.28
C LEU A 134 21.43 -1.39 4.09
N ARG A 135 22.69 -1.12 3.76
CA ARG A 135 23.03 -0.31 2.57
C ARG A 135 22.58 -0.99 1.28
N VAL A 136 22.80 -2.31 1.17
CA VAL A 136 22.31 -3.11 0.05
C VAL A 136 20.80 -2.96 -0.07
N ILE A 137 20.04 -3.22 1.01
CA ILE A 137 18.58 -3.02 0.99
C ILE A 137 18.21 -1.61 0.55
N LEU A 138 18.76 -0.57 1.18
CA LEU A 138 18.40 0.83 0.88
C LEU A 138 18.74 1.25 -0.54
N LYS A 139 19.76 0.64 -1.15
CA LYS A 139 20.19 0.97 -2.51
C LYS A 139 19.35 0.24 -3.56
N PHE A 140 19.09 -1.05 -3.35
CA PHE A 140 18.33 -1.87 -4.28
C PHE A 140 16.80 -1.86 -4.05
N SER A 141 16.33 -1.17 -3.00
CA SER A 141 14.89 -0.92 -2.76
C SER A 141 14.39 0.42 -3.31
N ARG A 142 15.28 1.31 -3.77
CA ARG A 142 14.87 2.60 -4.37
C ARG A 142 14.25 2.34 -5.74
N SER A 143 13.05 2.85 -5.94
CA SER A 143 12.31 2.80 -7.21
C SER A 143 12.67 3.96 -8.16
N GLU A 144 13.59 4.84 -7.76
CA GLU A 144 14.04 5.97 -8.56
C GLU A 144 15.34 5.63 -9.28
N ILE A 145 15.49 6.24 -10.47
CA ILE A 145 16.49 6.02 -11.53
C ILE A 145 17.79 5.36 -11.01
N PRO A 146 18.14 4.15 -11.48
CA PRO A 146 19.29 3.43 -10.99
C PRO A 146 20.58 4.17 -11.37
N VAL A 147 21.32 4.63 -10.37
CA VAL A 147 22.75 4.90 -10.52
C VAL A 147 23.42 3.56 -10.80
N ALA A 148 24.12 3.43 -11.92
CA ALA A 148 24.81 2.20 -12.30
C ALA A 148 25.62 1.65 -11.09
N PRO A 149 25.46 0.36 -10.73
CA PRO A 149 26.10 -0.20 -9.56
C PRO A 149 27.62 -0.14 -9.73
N THR A 150 28.30 0.43 -8.73
CA THR A 150 29.76 0.48 -8.70
C THR A 150 30.31 -0.91 -8.37
N LYS A 151 31.60 -1.15 -8.66
CA LYS A 151 32.30 -2.39 -8.25
C LYS A 151 32.18 -2.67 -6.74
N ARG A 152 32.14 -1.61 -5.93
CA ARG A 152 31.90 -1.71 -4.48
C ARG A 152 30.50 -2.25 -4.18
N ASP A 153 29.49 -1.79 -4.90
CA ASP A 153 28.11 -2.23 -4.70
C ASP A 153 27.93 -3.71 -5.06
N MET A 154 28.59 -4.16 -6.12
CA MET A 154 28.59 -5.57 -6.50
C MET A 154 29.25 -6.45 -5.43
N ASN A 155 30.36 -6.00 -4.86
CA ASN A 155 31.01 -6.71 -3.74
C ASN A 155 30.13 -6.72 -2.47
N GLU A 156 29.48 -5.61 -2.14
CA GLU A 156 28.55 -5.54 -1.00
C GLU A 156 27.32 -6.45 -1.24
N LEU A 157 26.78 -6.49 -2.47
CA LEU A 157 25.70 -7.39 -2.85
C LEU A 157 26.12 -8.86 -2.75
N GLN A 158 27.30 -9.23 -3.26
CA GLN A 158 27.82 -10.60 -3.14
C GLN A 158 27.97 -11.02 -1.67
N THR A 159 28.48 -10.11 -0.84
CA THR A 159 28.61 -10.34 0.60
C THR A 159 27.23 -10.54 1.24
N TYR A 160 26.24 -9.75 0.84
CA TYR A 160 24.85 -9.92 1.29
C TYR A 160 24.28 -11.29 0.88
N MET A 161 24.50 -11.74 -0.37
CA MET A 161 24.06 -13.07 -0.82
C MET A 161 24.68 -14.18 0.02
N ASN A 162 25.99 -14.08 0.32
CA ASN A 162 26.69 -15.04 1.17
C ASN A 162 26.12 -15.10 2.60
N LEU A 163 25.55 -14.00 3.09
CA LEU A 163 24.91 -13.91 4.41
C LEU A 163 23.41 -14.23 4.40
N LYS A 164 22.77 -14.39 3.23
CA LYS A 164 21.30 -14.54 3.08
C LYS A 164 20.74 -15.66 3.95
N SER A 165 21.39 -16.82 3.97
CA SER A 165 20.93 -17.98 4.75
C SER A 165 21.02 -17.77 6.26
N VAL A 166 22.06 -17.08 6.73
CA VAL A 166 22.24 -16.74 8.15
C VAL A 166 21.21 -15.69 8.59
N ILE A 167 21.00 -14.68 7.74
CA ILE A 167 19.99 -13.64 7.94
C ILE A 167 18.59 -14.26 8.01
N ALA A 168 18.23 -15.11 7.04
CA ALA A 168 16.91 -15.73 6.98
C ALA A 168 16.57 -16.52 8.24
N LYS A 169 17.51 -17.35 8.72
CA LYS A 169 17.35 -18.14 9.95
C LYS A 169 17.14 -17.26 11.18
N GLU A 170 17.92 -16.19 11.32
CA GLU A 170 17.77 -15.28 12.46
C GLU A 170 16.48 -14.45 12.39
N GLN A 171 16.06 -14.04 11.18
CA GLN A 171 14.79 -13.35 10.98
C GLN A 171 13.60 -14.23 11.33
N GLU A 172 13.65 -15.54 11.04
CA GLU A 172 12.61 -16.49 11.45
C GLU A 172 12.50 -16.60 12.98
N GLU A 173 13.63 -16.78 13.68
CA GLU A 173 13.67 -16.79 15.15
C GLU A 173 13.13 -15.49 15.74
N TYR A 174 13.50 -14.34 15.16
CA TYR A 174 13.03 -13.03 15.59
C TYR A 174 11.51 -12.87 15.41
N LEU A 175 10.97 -13.33 14.27
CA LEU A 175 9.54 -13.27 13.97
C LEU A 175 8.73 -14.18 14.89
N GLU A 176 9.21 -15.39 15.17
CA GLU A 176 8.58 -16.31 16.12
C GLU A 176 8.55 -15.70 17.53
N LEU A 177 9.66 -15.10 17.96
CA LEU A 177 9.72 -14.37 19.24
C LEU A 177 8.71 -13.20 19.28
N ALA A 178 8.62 -12.41 18.20
CA ALA A 178 7.67 -11.30 18.10
C ALA A 178 6.22 -11.79 18.15
N LYS A 179 5.91 -12.88 17.45
CA LYS A 179 4.57 -13.51 17.45
C LYS A 179 4.18 -14.02 18.83
N ASN A 180 5.10 -14.70 19.51
CA ASN A 180 4.84 -15.30 20.83
C ASN A 180 4.63 -14.23 21.93
N ASN A 181 5.15 -13.02 21.72
CA ASN A 181 4.96 -11.88 22.63
C ASN A 181 3.88 -10.90 22.16
N TRP A 182 3.12 -11.24 21.11
CA TRP A 182 2.03 -10.39 20.64
C TRP A 182 0.87 -10.40 21.62
N ASP A 183 0.42 -9.21 22.01
CA ASP A 183 -0.74 -9.01 22.85
C ASP A 183 -1.70 -7.99 22.22
N GLY A 184 -2.61 -8.51 21.39
CA GLY A 184 -3.62 -7.70 20.71
C GLY A 184 -4.68 -7.10 21.64
N SER A 185 -4.74 -7.49 22.91
CA SER A 185 -5.73 -6.98 23.88
C SER A 185 -5.47 -5.54 24.30
N LYS A 186 -4.22 -5.08 24.17
CA LYS A 186 -3.80 -3.70 24.50
C LYS A 186 -4.21 -2.67 23.46
N ILE A 187 -4.67 -3.10 22.29
CA ILE A 187 -5.02 -2.20 21.19
C ILE A 187 -6.43 -1.66 21.42
N SER A 188 -6.54 -0.35 21.58
CA SER A 188 -7.82 0.34 21.76
C SER A 188 -8.35 0.91 20.46
N ILE A 189 -9.69 1.03 20.38
CA ILE A 189 -10.36 1.70 19.26
C ILE A 189 -10.19 3.21 19.41
N ILE A 190 -9.74 3.87 18.34
CA ILE A 190 -9.56 5.31 18.28
C ILE A 190 -10.80 5.92 17.62
N ARG A 191 -11.44 6.86 18.33
CA ARG A 191 -12.62 7.61 17.84
C ARG A 191 -13.78 6.71 17.39
N GLU A 192 -14.18 5.80 18.28
CA GLU A 192 -15.35 4.93 18.06
C GLU A 192 -16.62 5.74 17.77
N ASP A 193 -16.73 6.95 18.35
CA ASP A 193 -17.79 7.92 18.05
C ASP A 193 -17.91 8.22 16.55
N LEU A 194 -16.80 8.49 15.88
CA LEU A 194 -16.75 8.81 14.45
C LEU A 194 -17.02 7.58 13.59
N ILE A 195 -16.47 6.43 13.97
CA ILE A 195 -16.68 5.15 13.27
C ILE A 195 -18.17 4.83 13.23
N ASN A 196 -18.82 4.83 14.40
CA ASN A 196 -20.24 4.50 14.51
C ASN A 196 -21.12 5.58 13.88
N SER A 197 -20.73 6.87 13.93
CA SER A 197 -21.45 7.93 13.22
C SER A 197 -21.46 7.70 11.71
N LYS A 198 -20.29 7.46 11.09
CA LYS A 198 -20.18 7.21 9.64
C LYS A 198 -20.83 5.89 9.23
N TRP A 199 -20.75 4.87 10.08
CA TRP A 199 -21.44 3.61 9.83
C TRP A 199 -22.96 3.81 9.81
N ARG A 200 -23.53 4.53 10.78
CA ARG A 200 -24.96 4.87 10.81
C ARG A 200 -25.39 5.70 9.60
N GLU A 201 -24.57 6.64 9.14
CA GLU A 201 -24.84 7.38 7.88
C GLU A 201 -24.98 6.42 6.69
N LYS A 202 -24.06 5.46 6.54
CA LYS A 202 -24.16 4.48 5.46
C LYS A 202 -25.33 3.51 5.66
N TYR A 203 -25.68 3.17 6.89
CA TYR A 203 -26.85 2.37 7.21
C TYR A 203 -28.15 3.09 6.82
N LYS A 204 -28.27 4.41 7.02
CA LYS A 204 -29.43 5.18 6.55
C LYS A 204 -29.62 5.07 5.03
N LEU A 205 -28.53 5.02 4.27
CA LEU A 205 -28.60 4.82 2.81
C LEU A 205 -29.13 3.43 2.42
N LEU A 206 -29.08 2.43 3.33
CA LEU A 206 -29.68 1.10 3.08
C LEU A 206 -31.20 1.16 2.95
N GLN A 207 -31.86 2.17 3.51
CA GLN A 207 -33.31 2.34 3.40
C GLN A 207 -33.78 2.54 1.95
N ASN A 208 -32.87 2.91 1.05
CA ASN A 208 -33.15 3.06 -0.37
C ASN A 208 -33.08 1.73 -1.15
N PHE A 209 -32.62 0.64 -0.52
CA PHE A 209 -32.54 -0.68 -1.13
C PHE A 209 -33.79 -1.48 -0.81
N HIS A 210 -34.12 -2.43 -1.69
CA HIS A 210 -35.20 -3.37 -1.42
C HIS A 210 -34.83 -4.29 -0.25
N LYS A 211 -35.84 -4.87 0.40
CA LYS A 211 -35.61 -5.65 1.62
C LYS A 211 -35.14 -7.06 1.33
N THR A 212 -35.69 -7.70 0.31
CA THR A 212 -35.57 -9.15 0.08
C THR A 212 -35.00 -9.47 -1.30
N TYR A 213 -34.07 -10.41 -1.35
CA TYR A 213 -33.45 -10.84 -2.60
C TYR A 213 -33.33 -12.36 -2.66
N ASP A 214 -33.58 -12.96 -3.82
CA ASP A 214 -33.52 -14.41 -4.05
C ASP A 214 -32.24 -14.80 -4.76
N GLU A 215 -31.58 -15.88 -4.32
CA GLU A 215 -30.37 -16.39 -4.97
C GLU A 215 -30.67 -16.88 -6.39
N VAL A 216 -29.91 -16.40 -7.38
CA VAL A 216 -30.08 -16.75 -8.79
C VAL A 216 -28.89 -17.54 -9.33
N LYS A 217 -27.66 -17.17 -8.94
CA LYS A 217 -26.43 -17.75 -9.51
C LYS A 217 -25.24 -17.61 -8.58
N THR A 218 -24.22 -18.42 -8.78
CA THR A 218 -22.92 -18.29 -8.11
C THR A 218 -21.81 -17.96 -9.12
N ILE A 219 -20.83 -17.20 -8.70
CA ILE A 219 -19.70 -16.72 -9.51
C ILE A 219 -18.41 -17.17 -8.84
N ALA A 220 -17.57 -17.92 -9.56
CA ALA A 220 -16.28 -18.38 -9.07
C ALA A 220 -15.22 -17.26 -9.09
N PHE A 221 -14.31 -17.28 -8.12
CA PHE A 221 -13.19 -16.34 -8.02
C PHE A 221 -12.01 -16.76 -8.92
N ASN A 222 -11.82 -18.07 -9.08
CA ASN A 222 -10.66 -18.65 -9.75
C ASN A 222 -11.05 -19.27 -11.11
N SER A 223 -10.10 -19.26 -12.03
CA SER A 223 -10.17 -19.66 -13.43
C SER A 223 -8.72 -19.65 -13.95
N GLU A 224 -8.41 -20.46 -14.95
CA GLU A 224 -7.06 -20.57 -15.53
C GLU A 224 -6.71 -19.40 -16.48
N GLN A 225 -7.61 -18.43 -16.63
CA GLN A 225 -7.46 -17.32 -17.57
C GLN A 225 -6.54 -16.24 -17.01
N LYS A 226 -5.53 -15.85 -17.80
CA LYS A 226 -4.74 -14.63 -17.56
C LYS A 226 -5.54 -13.44 -18.08
N ILE A 227 -5.86 -12.51 -17.19
CA ILE A 227 -6.62 -11.30 -17.51
C ILE A 227 -5.70 -10.09 -17.41
N HIS A 228 -5.74 -9.25 -18.42
CA HIS A 228 -5.01 -7.99 -18.52
C HIS A 228 -5.99 -6.82 -18.54
N VAL A 229 -5.50 -5.66 -18.11
CA VAL A 229 -6.23 -4.40 -18.17
C VAL A 229 -5.36 -3.38 -18.88
N ASN A 230 -5.94 -2.71 -19.88
CA ASN A 230 -5.27 -1.64 -20.61
C ASN A 230 -6.02 -0.33 -20.40
N PHE A 231 -5.28 0.72 -20.06
CA PHE A 231 -5.83 2.07 -19.97
C PHE A 231 -6.09 2.61 -21.38
N ILE A 232 -7.28 3.18 -21.60
CA ILE A 232 -7.64 3.82 -22.87
C ILE A 232 -7.42 5.33 -22.74
N SER A 233 -8.19 5.96 -21.85
CA SER A 233 -8.14 7.41 -21.65
C SER A 233 -8.87 7.81 -20.38
N THR A 234 -8.59 9.01 -19.90
CA THR A 234 -9.41 9.70 -18.91
C THR A 234 -10.42 10.53 -19.68
N VAL A 235 -11.71 10.18 -19.59
CA VAL A 235 -12.77 10.77 -20.39
C VAL A 235 -13.39 12.02 -19.75
N LEU A 236 -13.25 12.16 -18.43
CA LEU A 236 -13.73 13.34 -17.71
C LEU A 236 -12.99 13.52 -16.37
N GLU A 237 -12.63 14.75 -16.03
CA GLU A 237 -12.07 15.15 -14.73
C GLU A 237 -12.84 16.32 -14.13
N VAL A 238 -13.48 16.11 -12.99
CA VAL A 238 -14.31 17.12 -12.33
C VAL A 238 -13.75 17.43 -10.93
N GLY A 239 -13.85 18.70 -10.54
CA GLY A 239 -13.73 19.17 -9.17
C GLY A 239 -12.37 19.76 -8.81
N ARG A 240 -12.12 19.79 -7.49
CA ARG A 240 -10.89 20.36 -6.91
C ARG A 240 -10.02 19.30 -6.26
N ILE A 241 -8.73 19.32 -6.57
CA ILE A 241 -7.74 18.42 -5.98
C ILE A 241 -6.78 19.23 -5.09
N PRO A 242 -6.64 18.89 -3.78
CA PRO A 242 -5.76 19.63 -2.89
C PRO A 242 -4.28 19.30 -3.14
N LYS A 243 -3.40 20.27 -2.92
CA LYS A 243 -1.95 20.06 -2.91
C LYS A 243 -1.51 19.34 -1.63
N LEU A 244 -0.57 18.41 -1.80
CA LEU A 244 0.06 17.68 -0.72
C LEU A 244 1.07 18.56 0.04
N GLN A 245 1.06 18.50 1.36
CA GLN A 245 2.09 19.10 2.22
C GLN A 245 2.71 18.02 3.10
N LEU A 246 3.99 17.73 2.87
CA LEU A 246 4.75 16.79 3.70
C LEU A 246 5.36 17.51 4.92
N PRO A 247 5.31 16.90 6.12
CA PRO A 247 5.88 17.49 7.31
C PRO A 247 7.41 17.49 7.26
N ILE A 248 8.03 18.53 7.81
CA ILE A 248 9.49 18.62 7.93
C ILE A 248 9.96 17.70 9.07
N ALA A 249 10.91 16.82 8.78
CA ALA A 249 11.32 15.71 9.65
C ALA A 249 12.30 16.09 10.79
N HIS A 250 12.30 17.33 11.26
CA HIS A 250 13.27 17.80 12.25
C HIS A 250 12.79 17.66 13.71
N ASN A 251 11.49 17.38 13.94
CA ASN A 251 10.89 17.23 15.26
C ASN A 251 9.87 16.09 15.30
N ARG A 252 9.47 15.70 16.52
CA ARG A 252 8.37 14.78 16.76
C ARG A 252 7.07 15.33 16.19
N ASN A 253 6.56 14.63 15.19
CA ASN A 253 5.33 15.00 14.50
C ASN A 253 4.26 13.97 14.85
N ASN A 254 3.29 14.36 15.66
CA ASN A 254 2.15 13.50 16.00
C ASN A 254 0.93 13.95 15.21
N VAL A 255 0.27 13.01 14.54
CA VAL A 255 -1.06 13.30 14.00
C VAL A 255 -2.04 13.39 15.17
N ASN A 256 -2.96 14.36 15.15
CA ASN A 256 -3.91 14.56 16.26
C ASN A 256 -5.23 13.81 15.99
N PRO A 257 -5.44 12.60 16.53
CA PRO A 257 -6.69 11.85 16.36
C PRO A 257 -7.89 12.51 17.07
N LYS A 258 -7.64 13.41 18.03
CA LYS A 258 -8.68 14.13 18.78
C LYS A 258 -9.10 15.43 18.10
N SER A 259 -8.57 15.76 16.94
CA SER A 259 -8.93 16.98 16.22
C SER A 259 -10.44 17.06 15.95
N VAL A 260 -11.07 18.14 16.42
CA VAL A 260 -12.49 18.44 16.19
C VAL A 260 -12.74 18.78 14.72
N LEU A 261 -11.72 19.29 14.01
CA LEU A 261 -11.79 19.63 12.59
C LEU A 261 -12.10 18.41 11.73
N ILE A 262 -11.61 17.21 12.10
CA ILE A 262 -11.91 15.97 11.39
C ILE A 262 -13.41 15.71 11.36
N ARG A 263 -14.10 15.90 12.50
CA ARG A 263 -15.54 15.71 12.59
C ARG A 263 -16.28 16.68 11.68
N LYS A 264 -15.93 17.98 11.75
CA LYS A 264 -16.52 19.04 10.92
C LYS A 264 -16.26 18.86 9.42
N LYS A 265 -15.12 18.28 9.03
CA LYS A 265 -14.72 18.16 7.63
C LYS A 265 -15.23 16.90 6.95
N TYR A 266 -15.30 15.77 7.66
CA TYR A 266 -15.55 14.44 7.06
C TYR A 266 -16.77 13.70 7.65
N PHE A 267 -17.32 14.17 8.77
CA PHE A 267 -18.37 13.47 9.53
C PHE A 267 -19.55 14.37 9.95
N SER A 268 -19.66 15.61 9.44
CA SER A 268 -20.85 16.44 9.62
C SER A 268 -21.74 16.36 8.37
N ASN A 269 -23.05 16.38 8.58
CA ASN A 269 -24.17 16.07 7.66
C ASN A 269 -24.22 16.77 6.28
N ALA A 270 -23.20 17.52 5.86
CA ALA A 270 -23.18 18.22 4.57
C ALA A 270 -23.02 17.28 3.36
N GLU A 271 -22.44 16.09 3.52
CA GLU A 271 -22.29 15.10 2.41
C GLU A 271 -23.62 14.40 2.01
N LEU A 272 -24.74 14.73 2.65
CA LEU A 272 -26.07 14.15 2.34
C LEU A 272 -26.75 14.78 1.12
N LYS A 273 -26.12 15.71 0.40
CA LYS A 273 -26.66 16.21 -0.87
C LYS A 273 -25.97 15.54 -2.07
N ARG A 274 -26.69 14.54 -2.60
CA ARG A 274 -26.76 14.10 -4.01
C ARG A 274 -25.62 13.20 -4.55
N GLU A 275 -25.99 11.94 -4.80
CA GLU A 275 -25.41 10.95 -5.74
C GLU A 275 -24.00 10.44 -5.46
N ASN A 276 -23.90 9.47 -4.54
CA ASN A 276 -22.64 8.78 -4.22
C ASN A 276 -22.44 7.46 -4.98
N TYR A 277 -23.49 6.93 -5.60
CA TYR A 277 -23.49 5.67 -6.32
C TYR A 277 -23.16 5.89 -7.80
N VAL A 278 -22.66 4.87 -8.49
CA VAL A 278 -22.30 5.02 -9.90
C VAL A 278 -23.53 4.89 -10.79
N HIS A 279 -24.54 4.10 -10.37
CA HIS A 279 -25.80 3.98 -11.12
C HIS A 279 -26.68 5.23 -11.06
N GLN A 280 -26.40 6.18 -10.17
CA GLN A 280 -27.14 7.44 -10.04
C GLN A 280 -26.37 8.62 -10.61
N ASP A 281 -25.08 8.45 -10.90
CA ASP A 281 -24.22 9.52 -11.39
C ASP A 281 -24.50 9.73 -12.88
N ILE A 282 -25.01 10.92 -13.23
CA ILE A 282 -25.37 11.28 -14.60
C ILE A 282 -24.18 11.20 -15.55
N ASN A 283 -22.97 11.57 -15.10
CA ASN A 283 -21.76 11.48 -15.91
C ASN A 283 -21.44 10.01 -16.17
N CYS A 284 -21.55 9.14 -15.16
CA CYS A 284 -21.38 7.70 -15.35
C CYS A 284 -22.35 7.14 -16.40
N LYS A 285 -23.63 7.53 -16.37
CA LYS A 285 -24.63 7.06 -17.35
C LYS A 285 -24.33 7.55 -18.77
N ASN A 286 -24.04 8.84 -18.92
CA ASN A 286 -23.80 9.45 -20.23
C ASN A 286 -22.53 8.89 -20.86
N LEU A 287 -21.42 8.88 -20.11
CA LEU A 287 -20.13 8.35 -20.57
C LEU A 287 -20.21 6.85 -20.89
N ALA A 288 -21.00 6.08 -20.12
CA ALA A 288 -21.18 4.66 -20.40
C ALA A 288 -21.86 4.40 -21.74
N LYS A 289 -22.88 5.20 -22.07
CA LYS A 289 -23.59 5.14 -23.36
C LYS A 289 -22.71 5.61 -24.50
N GLU A 290 -22.05 6.75 -24.33
CA GLU A 290 -21.16 7.36 -25.33
C GLU A 290 -20.01 6.43 -25.74
N HIS A 291 -19.36 5.80 -24.77
CA HIS A 291 -18.19 4.95 -25.03
C HIS A 291 -18.51 3.45 -25.17
N ASN A 292 -19.80 3.08 -25.18
CA ASN A 292 -20.29 1.70 -25.27
C ASN A 292 -19.70 0.76 -24.18
N VAL A 293 -19.69 1.25 -22.94
CA VAL A 293 -19.09 0.58 -21.76
C VAL A 293 -19.92 -0.64 -21.35
N ASP A 294 -19.25 -1.72 -20.93
CA ASP A 294 -19.88 -2.94 -20.41
C ASP A 294 -20.07 -2.87 -18.88
N LEU A 295 -19.07 -2.32 -18.17
CA LEU A 295 -19.08 -2.21 -16.71
C LEU A 295 -18.72 -0.80 -16.24
N VAL A 296 -19.55 -0.23 -15.37
CA VAL A 296 -19.26 1.00 -14.63
C VAL A 296 -19.05 0.66 -13.16
N ILE A 297 -17.92 1.05 -12.59
CA ILE A 297 -17.59 0.74 -11.19
C ILE A 297 -16.79 1.86 -10.52
N SER A 298 -16.94 2.00 -9.20
CA SER A 298 -16.11 2.91 -8.41
C SER A 298 -14.82 2.26 -7.91
N THR A 299 -13.79 3.04 -7.61
CA THR A 299 -12.57 2.51 -6.94
C THR A 299 -12.89 1.76 -5.63
N SER A 300 -13.95 2.16 -4.90
CA SER A 300 -14.39 1.42 -3.70
C SER A 300 -14.98 0.04 -4.01
N GLY A 301 -15.70 -0.10 -5.14
CA GLY A 301 -16.16 -1.41 -5.62
C GLY A 301 -14.99 -2.29 -6.03
N LEU A 302 -14.03 -1.74 -6.79
CA LEU A 302 -12.80 -2.44 -7.18
C LEU A 302 -11.98 -2.91 -5.97
N LYS A 303 -11.78 -2.06 -4.97
CA LYS A 303 -11.12 -2.44 -3.70
C LYS A 303 -11.82 -3.60 -2.99
N CYS A 304 -13.15 -3.63 -3.03
CA CYS A 304 -13.94 -4.72 -2.46
C CYS A 304 -13.67 -6.03 -3.20
N LEU A 305 -13.70 -6.02 -4.53
CA LEU A 305 -13.45 -7.21 -5.35
C LEU A 305 -12.00 -7.70 -5.28
N ALA A 306 -11.04 -6.79 -5.14
CA ALA A 306 -9.62 -7.13 -4.97
C ALA A 306 -9.31 -7.82 -3.62
N SER A 307 -10.23 -7.77 -2.65
CA SER A 307 -10.03 -8.33 -1.30
C SER A 307 -10.13 -9.87 -1.24
N ASN A 308 -10.15 -10.57 -2.37
CA ASN A 308 -10.46 -12.01 -2.42
C ASN A 308 -9.26 -12.90 -2.79
N LEU A 309 -8.02 -12.36 -2.76
CA LEU A 309 -6.80 -13.14 -3.06
C LEU A 309 -6.39 -14.14 -1.96
N ASN A 310 -6.91 -13.99 -0.74
CA ASN A 310 -6.54 -14.87 0.36
C ASN A 310 -7.20 -16.24 0.18
N SER A 311 -6.42 -17.33 0.25
CA SER A 311 -6.92 -18.71 0.17
C SER A 311 -7.98 -19.05 1.22
N ASN A 312 -8.00 -18.34 2.35
CA ASN A 312 -9.01 -18.52 3.39
C ASN A 312 -10.31 -17.73 3.13
N TYR A 313 -10.36 -16.85 2.12
CA TYR A 313 -11.53 -16.04 1.75
C TYR A 313 -12.21 -15.37 2.96
N ASN A 314 -11.41 -14.78 3.84
CA ASN A 314 -11.86 -14.29 5.15
C ASN A 314 -12.74 -13.02 5.09
N ASN A 315 -12.88 -12.42 3.93
CA ASN A 315 -13.62 -11.18 3.76
C ASN A 315 -15.11 -11.47 3.59
N THR A 316 -15.95 -10.54 4.02
CA THR A 316 -17.40 -10.61 3.81
C THR A 316 -17.87 -9.26 3.29
N TRP A 317 -18.69 -9.28 2.26
CA TRP A 317 -19.11 -8.06 1.59
C TRP A 317 -20.41 -8.27 0.81
N ILE A 318 -21.11 -7.17 0.57
CA ILE A 318 -22.30 -7.09 -0.27
C ILE A 318 -22.10 -5.90 -1.21
N LEU A 319 -22.20 -6.13 -2.51
CA LEU A 319 -22.09 -5.13 -3.57
C LEU A 319 -23.43 -5.04 -4.32
N PRO A 320 -24.07 -3.86 -4.35
CA PRO A 320 -25.21 -3.64 -5.21
C PRO A 320 -24.81 -3.56 -6.67
N VAL A 321 -25.62 -4.17 -7.52
CA VAL A 321 -25.42 -4.23 -8.97
C VAL A 321 -26.72 -3.84 -9.65
N TYR A 322 -26.63 -2.96 -10.64
CA TYR A 322 -27.77 -2.55 -11.47
C TYR A 322 -27.44 -2.87 -12.92
N ILE A 323 -28.36 -3.54 -13.61
CA ILE A 323 -28.23 -3.83 -15.04
C ILE A 323 -29.29 -3.00 -15.75
N GLU A 324 -28.84 -2.11 -16.63
CA GLU A 324 -29.70 -1.31 -17.52
C GLU A 324 -29.48 -1.76 -18.97
N GLU A 325 -30.55 -1.86 -19.75
CA GLU A 325 -30.45 -2.12 -21.19
C GLU A 325 -30.40 -0.81 -21.96
N TYR A 326 -29.46 -0.71 -22.89
CA TYR A 326 -29.31 0.42 -23.80
C TYR A 326 -28.88 -0.08 -25.18
N ASN A 327 -29.62 0.28 -26.23
CA ASN A 327 -29.39 -0.18 -27.60
C ASN A 327 -29.23 -1.71 -27.71
N SER A 328 -30.10 -2.46 -27.03
CA SER A 328 -30.07 -3.94 -26.97
C SER A 328 -28.79 -4.53 -26.38
N LYS A 329 -28.05 -3.73 -25.59
CA LYS A 329 -26.85 -4.12 -24.84
C LYS A 329 -27.04 -3.81 -23.36
N ASN A 330 -26.65 -4.75 -22.50
CA ASN A 330 -26.63 -4.55 -21.06
C ASN A 330 -25.42 -3.72 -20.62
N ILE A 331 -25.66 -2.71 -19.79
CA ILE A 331 -24.65 -1.94 -19.07
C ILE A 331 -24.75 -2.28 -17.59
N ILE A 332 -23.65 -2.77 -17.01
CA ILE A 332 -23.59 -3.20 -15.62
C ILE A 332 -23.04 -2.04 -14.77
N PHE A 333 -23.74 -1.65 -13.71
CA PHE A 333 -23.29 -0.67 -12.74
C PHE A 333 -23.04 -1.35 -11.39
N ILE A 334 -21.80 -1.32 -10.91
CA ILE A 334 -21.43 -1.85 -9.58
C ILE A 334 -21.15 -0.69 -8.62
N ASP A 335 -21.99 -0.61 -7.61
CA ASP A 335 -21.94 0.43 -6.61
C ASP A 335 -20.87 0.20 -5.54
N LYS A 336 -20.77 1.19 -4.63
CA LYS A 336 -19.94 1.07 -3.45
C LYS A 336 -20.47 -0.07 -2.57
N PRO A 337 -19.60 -0.84 -1.90
CA PRO A 337 -20.03 -1.91 -1.01
C PRO A 337 -20.92 -1.36 0.10
N LEU A 338 -21.94 -2.13 0.46
CA LEU A 338 -22.77 -1.87 1.61
C LEU A 338 -21.92 -1.86 2.90
N PRO A 339 -22.40 -1.25 3.99
CA PRO A 339 -21.67 -1.23 5.26
C PRO A 339 -21.24 -2.64 5.66
N SER A 340 -20.02 -2.82 6.17
CA SER A 340 -19.65 -4.07 6.82
C SER A 340 -20.44 -4.21 8.13
N THR A 341 -20.86 -5.42 8.48
CA THR A 341 -21.54 -5.70 9.76
C THR A 341 -20.56 -5.84 10.92
N ALA A 342 -19.32 -6.29 10.65
CA ALA A 342 -18.26 -6.44 11.64
C ALA A 342 -16.90 -6.01 11.09
N LYS A 343 -16.04 -5.50 11.98
CA LYS A 343 -14.61 -5.21 11.72
C LYS A 343 -13.77 -5.47 12.96
N ASN A 344 -12.50 -5.84 12.77
CA ASN A 344 -11.55 -5.90 13.88
C ASN A 344 -11.09 -4.48 14.28
N ILE A 345 -10.42 -4.37 15.43
CA ILE A 345 -9.98 -3.09 16.01
C ILE A 345 -9.00 -2.37 15.08
N MET A 346 -8.07 -3.09 14.46
CA MET A 346 -7.08 -2.50 13.54
C MET A 346 -7.75 -1.92 12.29
N GLU A 347 -8.70 -2.62 11.68
CA GLU A 347 -9.46 -2.13 10.53
C GLU A 347 -10.28 -0.88 10.88
N LYS A 348 -10.90 -0.87 12.07
CA LYS A 348 -11.62 0.30 12.61
C LYS A 348 -10.70 1.50 12.75
N ASN A 349 -9.52 1.31 13.33
CA ASN A 349 -8.51 2.36 13.48
C ASN A 349 -8.03 2.87 12.11
N THR A 350 -7.65 1.98 11.20
CA THR A 350 -7.22 2.32 9.83
C THR A 350 -8.28 3.16 9.10
N TRP A 351 -9.57 2.87 9.31
CA TRP A 351 -10.66 3.65 8.72
C TRP A 351 -10.67 5.11 9.20
N VAL A 352 -10.47 5.37 10.49
CA VAL A 352 -10.41 6.74 11.02
C VAL A 352 -9.10 7.42 10.61
N TYR A 353 -7.98 6.71 10.67
CA TYR A 353 -6.68 7.27 10.32
C TYR A 353 -6.61 7.74 8.88
N LYS A 354 -7.38 7.14 7.96
CA LYS A 354 -7.57 7.65 6.60
C LYS A 354 -7.97 9.14 6.58
N TYR A 355 -8.85 9.58 7.49
CA TYR A 355 -9.28 10.97 7.58
C TYR A 355 -8.31 11.82 8.40
N ILE A 356 -7.70 11.24 9.43
CA ILE A 356 -6.67 11.92 10.24
C ILE A 356 -5.50 12.35 9.34
N ILE A 357 -4.95 11.44 8.52
CA ILE A 357 -3.81 11.77 7.65
C ILE A 357 -4.20 12.81 6.59
N LYS A 358 -5.41 12.74 6.05
CA LYS A 358 -5.90 13.72 5.07
C LYS A 358 -6.06 15.10 5.70
N ASN A 359 -6.53 15.17 6.94
CA ASN A 359 -6.60 16.43 7.66
C ASN A 359 -5.20 17.00 7.96
N TYR A 360 -4.21 16.13 8.17
CA TYR A 360 -2.86 16.52 8.54
C TYR A 360 -1.99 16.92 7.33
N LEU A 361 -2.12 16.23 6.20
CA LEU A 361 -1.23 16.37 5.04
C LEU A 361 -1.80 17.21 3.89
N LEU A 362 -3.09 17.53 3.90
CA LEU A 362 -3.73 18.27 2.80
C LEU A 362 -4.00 19.72 3.22
N ARG A 363 -3.47 20.67 2.44
CA ARG A 363 -3.90 22.07 2.51
C ARG A 363 -5.23 22.23 1.80
N ASN A 364 -6.09 23.05 2.40
CA ASN A 364 -7.46 23.23 1.96
C ASN A 364 -7.75 24.68 1.52
N ASP A 365 -6.69 25.44 1.27
CA ASP A 365 -6.82 26.84 0.84
C ASP A 365 -7.20 26.87 -0.64
N PRO A 366 -8.11 27.77 -1.07
CA PRO A 366 -8.55 27.86 -2.47
C PRO A 366 -7.37 27.98 -3.46
N GLU A 367 -6.33 28.72 -3.09
CA GLU A 367 -5.09 28.90 -3.87
C GLU A 367 -4.23 27.63 -3.96
N SER A 368 -4.45 26.67 -3.06
CA SER A 368 -3.71 25.40 -2.99
C SER A 368 -4.43 24.24 -3.69
N THR A 369 -5.51 24.51 -4.41
CA THR A 369 -6.29 23.49 -5.15
C THR A 369 -6.17 23.67 -6.65
N ILE A 370 -6.10 22.57 -7.39
CA ILE A 370 -6.18 22.56 -8.86
C ILE A 370 -7.65 22.36 -9.26
N ILE A 371 -8.13 23.18 -10.19
CA ILE A 371 -9.46 23.06 -10.82
C ILE A 371 -9.29 22.24 -12.10
N THR A 372 -10.06 21.17 -12.28
CA THR A 372 -10.11 20.41 -13.53
C THR A 372 -11.28 20.88 -14.41
N ASN A 373 -11.11 20.85 -15.73
CA ASN A 373 -12.08 21.40 -16.68
C ASN A 373 -13.36 20.54 -16.73
N ALA A 374 -14.50 21.19 -16.48
CA ALA A 374 -15.79 20.71 -16.95
C ALA A 374 -16.05 21.35 -18.32
N GLU A 375 -15.68 20.68 -19.41
CA GLU A 375 -16.10 21.11 -20.74
C GLU A 375 -17.50 20.55 -21.05
N ASN A 376 -18.37 21.47 -21.50
CA ASN A 376 -19.65 21.28 -22.18
C ASN A 376 -20.82 20.73 -21.34
N ALA A 377 -21.43 21.61 -20.54
CA ALA A 377 -22.87 21.56 -20.31
C ALA A 377 -23.51 22.65 -21.17
N ASP A 378 -24.36 22.26 -22.12
CA ASP A 378 -25.11 23.13 -23.03
C ASP A 378 -25.74 24.32 -22.30
N SER A 379 -25.59 25.48 -22.93
CA SER A 379 -25.99 26.79 -22.42
C SER A 379 -27.49 27.05 -22.58
N ASP A 380 -28.34 26.25 -21.93
CA ASP A 380 -29.79 26.50 -21.86
C ASP A 380 -30.39 26.03 -20.52
N VAL A 381 -29.79 26.44 -19.39
CA VAL A 381 -30.37 26.19 -18.06
C VAL A 381 -30.35 27.44 -17.18
N ASP A 382 -31.56 27.79 -16.73
CA ASP A 382 -31.98 28.80 -15.76
C ASP A 382 -30.88 29.24 -14.75
N GLU A 383 -30.66 30.56 -14.60
CA GLU A 383 -29.57 31.19 -13.84
C GLU A 383 -29.45 30.72 -12.38
N THR A 384 -30.57 30.30 -11.77
CA THR A 384 -30.59 29.83 -10.37
C THR A 384 -30.13 28.38 -10.23
N ALA A 385 -30.46 27.50 -11.18
CA ALA A 385 -30.01 26.10 -11.22
C ALA A 385 -28.53 26.02 -11.59
N SER A 386 -28.05 26.89 -12.47
CA SER A 386 -26.65 27.01 -12.88
C SER A 386 -25.72 27.26 -11.68
N SER A 387 -26.12 28.06 -10.69
CA SER A 387 -25.28 28.31 -9.49
C SER A 387 -25.17 27.11 -8.53
N GLU A 388 -26.24 26.33 -8.36
CA GLU A 388 -26.22 25.09 -7.56
C GLU A 388 -25.47 23.97 -8.26
N ILE A 389 -25.65 23.82 -9.58
CA ILE A 389 -24.93 22.86 -10.41
C ILE A 389 -23.43 23.19 -10.38
N MET A 390 -23.05 24.45 -10.58
CA MET A 390 -21.66 24.88 -10.55
C MET A 390 -21.02 24.67 -9.16
N LYS A 391 -21.72 24.96 -8.05
CA LYS A 391 -21.24 24.63 -6.69
C LYS A 391 -21.09 23.11 -6.47
N ASN A 392 -22.05 22.31 -6.93
CA ASN A 392 -22.00 20.84 -6.79
C ASN A 392 -20.88 20.20 -7.66
N THR A 393 -20.63 20.74 -8.85
CA THR A 393 -19.54 20.33 -9.75
C THR A 393 -18.17 20.69 -9.16
N ILE A 394 -18.04 21.86 -8.52
CA ILE A 394 -16.82 22.30 -7.86
C ILE A 394 -16.45 21.45 -6.63
N GLU A 395 -17.43 20.86 -5.92
CA GLU A 395 -17.19 20.01 -4.74
C GLU A 395 -16.81 18.56 -5.07
N ARG A 396 -17.08 18.09 -6.30
CA ARG A 396 -16.93 16.68 -6.69
C ARG A 396 -15.58 16.41 -7.34
N ASN A 397 -14.57 16.03 -6.56
CA ASN A 397 -13.28 15.51 -7.04
C ASN A 397 -13.44 14.07 -7.56
N HIS A 398 -13.75 13.93 -8.85
CA HIS A 398 -13.90 12.66 -9.55
C HIS A 398 -13.18 12.67 -10.89
N GLN A 399 -12.54 11.55 -11.20
CA GLN A 399 -11.93 11.25 -12.49
C GLN A 399 -12.61 10.00 -13.05
N TYR A 400 -13.00 10.04 -14.32
CA TYR A 400 -13.68 8.95 -15.02
C TYR A 400 -12.70 8.36 -16.04
N ASN A 401 -12.20 7.16 -15.75
CA ASN A 401 -11.14 6.52 -16.52
C ASN A 401 -11.70 5.32 -17.28
N LEU A 402 -11.43 5.24 -18.58
CA LEU A 402 -11.86 4.18 -19.46
C LEU A 402 -10.74 3.15 -19.66
N PHE A 403 -11.09 1.87 -19.56
CA PHE A 403 -10.16 0.74 -19.70
C PHE A 403 -10.76 -0.36 -20.57
N THR A 404 -9.91 -1.22 -21.13
CA THR A 404 -10.32 -2.57 -21.56
C THR A 404 -9.85 -3.60 -20.53
N ILE A 405 -10.63 -4.67 -20.36
CA ILE A 405 -10.27 -5.86 -19.58
C ILE A 405 -10.50 -7.11 -20.43
N GLY A 406 -9.55 -8.04 -20.43
CA GLY A 406 -9.73 -9.31 -21.13
C GLY A 406 -8.44 -10.11 -21.26
N ALA A 407 -8.53 -11.22 -22.00
CA ALA A 407 -7.43 -12.18 -22.12
C ALA A 407 -6.62 -12.03 -23.43
N CYS A 408 -7.02 -11.15 -24.35
CA CYS A 408 -6.41 -10.99 -25.69
C CYS A 408 -5.14 -10.11 -25.73
N GLY A 409 -4.44 -9.94 -24.61
CA GLY A 409 -3.30 -9.02 -24.49
C GLY A 409 -1.94 -9.53 -25.01
N GLU A 410 -1.84 -10.78 -25.47
CA GLU A 410 -0.65 -11.36 -26.09
C GLU A 410 -1.03 -12.02 -27.42
N SER A 411 -0.20 -11.83 -28.46
CA SER A 411 -0.41 -12.34 -29.82
C SER A 411 -0.89 -13.79 -29.82
N GLN A 412 -2.16 -14.02 -30.19
CA GLN A 412 -2.73 -15.36 -30.18
C GLN A 412 -2.13 -16.21 -31.30
N ASN A 413 -1.55 -17.36 -30.95
CA ASN A 413 -1.38 -18.47 -31.89
C ASN A 413 -2.77 -18.98 -32.28
N GLU A 414 -3.12 -18.91 -33.57
CA GLU A 414 -4.47 -19.15 -34.13
C GLU A 414 -5.06 -20.57 -33.93
N LEU A 415 -4.41 -21.45 -33.16
CA LEU A 415 -4.72 -22.88 -33.07
C LEU A 415 -5.66 -23.27 -31.90
N MET A 416 -6.06 -22.35 -31.02
CA MET A 416 -6.93 -22.64 -29.86
C MET A 416 -8.31 -21.96 -29.99
N LYS A 417 -9.13 -22.41 -30.94
CA LYS A 417 -10.43 -21.80 -31.31
C LYS A 417 -11.65 -22.18 -30.44
N ASN A 418 -11.49 -22.76 -29.25
CA ASN A 418 -12.64 -23.30 -28.51
C ASN A 418 -13.20 -22.41 -27.39
N LYS A 419 -12.62 -21.23 -27.13
CA LYS A 419 -13.22 -20.21 -26.25
C LYS A 419 -12.91 -18.83 -26.81
N ILE A 420 -13.92 -18.14 -27.34
CA ILE A 420 -13.78 -16.75 -27.78
C ILE A 420 -13.46 -15.91 -26.54
N GLN A 421 -12.19 -15.55 -26.38
CA GLN A 421 -11.76 -14.59 -25.35
C GLN A 421 -12.30 -13.22 -25.75
N LYS A 422 -13.15 -12.64 -24.89
CA LYS A 422 -13.81 -11.35 -25.15
C LYS A 422 -13.18 -10.29 -24.27
N ASP A 423 -12.86 -9.15 -24.87
CA ASP A 423 -12.47 -7.96 -24.12
C ASP A 423 -13.70 -7.10 -23.83
N TYR A 424 -13.78 -6.56 -22.62
CA TYR A 424 -14.86 -5.70 -22.15
C TYR A 424 -14.33 -4.30 -21.84
N LYS A 425 -15.15 -3.28 -22.07
CA LYS A 425 -14.86 -1.90 -21.70
C LYS A 425 -15.35 -1.62 -20.28
N ILE A 426 -14.47 -1.08 -19.45
CA ILE A 426 -14.79 -0.68 -18.06
C ILE A 426 -14.62 0.83 -17.92
N LEU A 427 -15.64 1.50 -17.38
CA LEU A 427 -15.54 2.87 -16.89
C LEU A 427 -15.36 2.87 -15.37
N VAL A 428 -14.25 3.44 -14.91
CA VAL A 428 -13.94 3.52 -13.49
C VAL A 428 -14.00 4.95 -13.00
N ARG A 429 -14.94 5.20 -12.07
CA ARG A 429 -14.99 6.47 -11.34
C ARG A 429 -14.04 6.43 -10.15
N THR A 430 -13.00 7.25 -10.18
CA THR A 430 -11.99 7.37 -9.13
C THR A 430 -12.03 8.74 -8.45
N LYS A 431 -11.50 8.81 -7.23
CA LYS A 431 -11.29 10.08 -6.50
C LYS A 431 -9.80 10.25 -6.20
N ILE A 432 -9.22 11.38 -6.55
CA ILE A 432 -7.82 11.68 -6.27
C ILE A 432 -7.70 12.28 -4.87
N ASP A 433 -6.70 11.86 -4.08
CA ASP A 433 -6.57 12.38 -2.71
C ASP A 433 -5.80 13.70 -2.67
N ALA A 434 -4.74 13.82 -3.48
CA ALA A 434 -3.93 15.02 -3.60
C ALA A 434 -3.16 15.07 -4.91
N VAL A 435 -2.50 16.20 -5.15
CA VAL A 435 -1.46 16.39 -6.16
C VAL A 435 -0.13 16.80 -5.51
N GLU A 436 0.98 16.35 -6.07
CA GLU A 436 2.34 16.75 -5.70
C GLU A 436 3.07 17.25 -6.95
N GLU A 437 3.78 18.37 -6.84
CA GLU A 437 4.65 18.87 -7.91
C GLU A 437 5.96 18.08 -7.89
N LEU A 438 6.27 17.41 -9.01
CA LEU A 438 7.47 16.58 -9.15
C LEU A 438 8.66 17.44 -9.58
N GLU A 439 9.88 16.90 -9.44
CA GLU A 439 11.13 17.61 -9.75
C GLU A 439 11.23 18.10 -11.20
N ASN A 440 10.51 17.43 -12.12
CA ASN A 440 10.43 17.77 -13.53
C ASN A 440 9.34 18.82 -13.84
N GLY A 441 8.71 19.41 -12.83
CA GLY A 441 7.62 20.38 -12.98
C GLY A 441 6.27 19.77 -13.35
N MET A 442 6.16 18.44 -13.50
CA MET A 442 4.88 17.78 -13.75
C MET A 442 4.12 17.57 -12.43
N MET A 443 2.79 17.56 -12.51
CA MET A 443 1.93 17.23 -11.37
C MET A 443 1.68 15.73 -11.30
N GLY A 444 2.03 15.10 -10.18
CA GLY A 444 1.75 13.71 -9.89
C GLY A 444 0.45 13.54 -9.08
N TYR A 445 -0.41 12.59 -9.47
CA TYR A 445 -1.59 12.24 -8.70
C TYR A 445 -1.24 11.34 -7.50
N VAL A 446 -1.81 11.64 -6.34
CA VAL A 446 -1.47 10.97 -5.09
C VAL A 446 -2.68 10.27 -4.48
N LYS A 447 -2.46 9.04 -4.01
CA LYS A 447 -3.38 8.32 -3.11
C LYS A 447 -2.75 8.22 -1.73
N LEU A 448 -3.44 8.72 -0.71
CA LEU A 448 -2.96 8.74 0.67
C LEU A 448 -3.49 7.51 1.42
N ILE A 449 -2.57 6.71 1.97
CA ILE A 449 -2.91 5.46 2.66
C ILE A 449 -2.18 5.39 4.01
N PRO A 450 -2.89 5.24 5.14
CA PRO A 450 -2.24 5.01 6.42
C PRO A 450 -1.78 3.54 6.53
N LYS A 451 -0.61 3.31 7.12
CA LYS A 451 -0.16 2.01 7.60
C LYS A 451 0.12 2.13 9.10
N LEU A 452 -0.73 1.51 9.91
CA LEU A 452 -0.59 1.56 11.37
C LEU A 452 0.43 0.53 11.83
N GLU A 453 1.30 0.94 12.75
CA GLU A 453 2.30 0.12 13.41
C GLU A 453 1.91 -0.07 14.87
N HIS A 454 1.85 -1.32 15.34
CA HIS A 454 1.50 -1.65 16.72
C HIS A 454 2.70 -2.19 17.51
N GLN A 455 3.77 -2.56 16.79
CA GLN A 455 5.01 -3.12 17.34
C GLN A 455 6.26 -2.42 16.80
N THR A 456 6.19 -1.09 16.66
CA THR A 456 7.28 -0.21 16.20
C THR A 456 8.67 -0.49 16.81
N PRO A 457 8.82 -0.81 18.12
CA PRO A 457 10.14 -1.13 18.70
C PRO A 457 10.82 -2.38 18.08
N LEU A 458 10.03 -3.27 17.47
CA LEU A 458 10.51 -4.52 16.88
C LEU A 458 10.78 -4.38 15.37
N GLY A 459 10.12 -3.47 14.67
CA GLY A 459 10.28 -3.26 13.24
C GLY A 459 9.06 -2.62 12.61
N CYS A 460 9.00 -2.61 11.27
CA CYS A 460 7.80 -2.28 10.52
C CYS A 460 6.94 -3.53 10.34
N GLU A 461 5.64 -3.42 10.54
CA GLU A 461 4.65 -4.42 10.14
C GLU A 461 4.61 -4.53 8.61
N ALA A 462 4.55 -5.77 8.13
CA ALA A 462 4.30 -6.05 6.73
C ALA A 462 2.92 -5.52 6.32
N VAL A 463 2.83 -5.10 5.06
CA VAL A 463 1.54 -4.78 4.45
C VAL A 463 0.80 -6.07 4.23
N THR A 464 -0.46 -6.15 4.69
CA THR A 464 -1.26 -7.36 4.53
C THR A 464 -1.59 -7.60 3.07
N LEU A 465 -1.89 -8.86 2.70
CA LEU A 465 -2.30 -9.20 1.34
C LEU A 465 -3.49 -8.35 0.87
N ASP A 466 -4.46 -8.13 1.75
CA ASP A 466 -5.63 -7.30 1.49
C ASP A 466 -5.27 -5.81 1.32
N GLU A 467 -4.39 -5.27 2.16
CA GLU A 467 -3.90 -3.89 2.04
C GLU A 467 -3.14 -3.68 0.72
N ALA A 468 -2.30 -4.65 0.32
CA ALA A 468 -1.50 -4.59 -0.89
C ALA A 468 -2.36 -4.76 -2.15
N ALA A 469 -3.30 -5.71 -2.17
CA ALA A 469 -4.25 -5.89 -3.28
C ALA A 469 -5.11 -4.64 -3.50
N LYS A 470 -5.61 -4.02 -2.42
CA LYS A 470 -6.35 -2.75 -2.47
C LYS A 470 -5.50 -1.60 -2.99
N GLN A 471 -4.21 -1.56 -2.65
CA GLN A 471 -3.27 -0.57 -3.15
C GLN A 471 -3.01 -0.75 -4.64
N TRP A 472 -2.73 -1.99 -5.05
CA TRP A 472 -2.49 -2.35 -6.44
C TRP A 472 -3.66 -1.98 -7.34
N ILE A 473 -4.87 -2.48 -7.04
CA ILE A 473 -6.07 -2.21 -7.85
C ILE A 473 -6.40 -0.71 -7.91
N THR A 474 -6.04 0.06 -6.87
CA THR A 474 -6.22 1.52 -6.89
C THR A 474 -5.35 2.17 -7.95
N LEU A 475 -4.07 1.79 -8.01
CA LEU A 475 -3.12 2.38 -8.93
C LEU A 475 -3.33 1.85 -10.36
N THR A 476 -3.63 0.57 -10.53
CA THR A 476 -3.96 0.00 -11.85
C THR A 476 -5.08 0.76 -12.55
N PHE A 477 -6.10 1.19 -11.80
CA PHE A 477 -7.24 1.94 -12.34
C PHE A 477 -7.19 3.45 -12.10
N THR A 478 -6.07 3.99 -11.61
CA THR A 478 -5.83 5.44 -11.52
C THR A 478 -4.52 5.77 -12.25
N PRO A 479 -4.59 6.12 -13.55
CA PRO A 479 -3.40 6.39 -14.36
C PRO A 479 -2.59 7.55 -13.77
N ASN A 480 -1.27 7.53 -13.98
CA ASN A 480 -0.33 8.57 -13.53
C ASN A 480 -0.36 8.86 -12.02
N ALA A 481 -0.88 7.93 -11.21
CA ALA A 481 -0.92 8.06 -9.76
C ALA A 481 0.09 7.15 -9.06
N TYR A 482 0.50 7.56 -7.86
CA TYR A 482 1.25 6.73 -6.92
C TYR A 482 0.64 6.80 -5.52
N VAL A 483 0.98 5.80 -4.71
CA VAL A 483 0.58 5.75 -3.30
C VAL A 483 1.65 6.44 -2.46
N ILE A 484 1.20 7.31 -1.56
CA ILE A 484 1.97 7.74 -0.39
C ILE A 484 1.42 6.98 0.81
N ARG A 485 2.21 6.01 1.25
CA ARG A 485 1.92 5.19 2.43
C ARG A 485 2.55 5.86 3.65
N VAL A 486 1.71 6.29 4.58
CA VAL A 486 2.12 6.99 5.79
C VAL A 486 2.16 5.99 6.94
N ARG A 487 3.36 5.64 7.41
CA ARG A 487 3.52 4.76 8.58
C ARG A 487 3.37 5.55 9.87
N ILE A 488 2.49 5.07 10.75
CA ILE A 488 2.11 5.77 11.98
C ILE A 488 2.14 4.78 13.13
N ASP A 489 2.83 5.13 14.21
CA ASP A 489 2.76 4.39 15.46
C ASP A 489 1.35 4.54 16.06
N GLN A 490 0.59 3.45 16.13
CA GLN A 490 -0.80 3.49 16.58
C GLN A 490 -0.94 3.94 18.04
N PRO A 491 -0.12 3.45 18.99
CA PRO A 491 -0.23 3.85 20.41
C PRO A 491 -0.01 5.35 20.64
N THR A 492 0.97 5.95 19.94
CA THR A 492 1.36 7.35 20.17
C THR A 492 0.83 8.33 19.13
N SER A 493 0.25 7.83 18.04
CA SER A 493 -0.12 8.60 16.85
C SER A 493 1.07 9.36 16.23
N GLU A 494 2.28 8.84 16.45
CA GLU A 494 3.51 9.43 15.91
C GLU A 494 3.67 9.09 14.44
N TYR A 495 3.94 10.09 13.62
CA TYR A 495 4.34 9.91 12.24
C TYR A 495 5.76 9.32 12.20
N LEU A 496 5.91 8.15 11.57
CA LEU A 496 7.19 7.43 11.53
C LEU A 496 7.95 7.70 10.23
N GLN A 497 7.35 7.37 9.09
CA GLN A 497 7.96 7.57 7.77
C GLN A 497 6.92 7.53 6.65
N ILE A 498 7.29 8.06 5.49
CA ILE A 498 6.54 7.97 4.23
C ILE A 498 7.23 7.00 3.27
N GLU A 499 6.42 6.21 2.57
CA GLU A 499 6.85 5.42 1.42
C GLU A 499 6.07 5.87 0.18
N LYS A 500 6.78 6.27 -0.88
CA LYS A 500 6.19 6.46 -2.21
C LYS A 500 6.21 5.11 -2.94
N ARG A 501 5.05 4.68 -3.46
CA ARG A 501 4.87 3.35 -4.05
C ARG A 501 4.16 3.46 -5.41
N THR A 502 4.78 2.89 -6.43
CA THR A 502 4.18 2.70 -7.77
C THR A 502 3.46 1.34 -7.84
N THR A 503 2.67 1.13 -8.90
CA THR A 503 2.01 -0.16 -9.18
C THR A 503 3.02 -1.31 -9.20
N SER A 504 4.15 -1.14 -9.91
CA SER A 504 5.22 -2.14 -10.00
C SER A 504 5.86 -2.41 -8.64
N SER A 505 6.10 -1.38 -7.82
CA SER A 505 6.62 -1.58 -6.46
C SER A 505 5.66 -2.38 -5.57
N ILE A 506 4.35 -2.17 -5.70
CA ILE A 506 3.35 -2.92 -4.93
C ILE A 506 3.24 -4.37 -5.43
N ASN A 507 3.32 -4.60 -6.74
CA ASN A 507 3.36 -5.96 -7.29
C ASN A 507 4.58 -6.75 -6.80
N ASN A 508 5.75 -6.11 -6.78
CA ASN A 508 6.97 -6.71 -6.21
C ASN A 508 6.81 -7.01 -4.72
N GLU A 509 6.10 -6.16 -3.96
CA GLU A 509 5.77 -6.40 -2.55
C GLU A 509 4.78 -7.56 -2.38
N LEU A 510 3.74 -7.67 -3.21
CA LEU A 510 2.81 -8.79 -3.24
C LEU A 510 3.52 -10.12 -3.51
N ASN A 511 4.40 -10.15 -4.52
CA ASN A 511 5.15 -11.34 -4.86
C ASN A 511 6.08 -11.76 -3.71
N ARG A 512 6.87 -10.81 -3.18
CA ARG A 512 7.82 -11.08 -2.10
C ARG A 512 7.15 -11.54 -0.79
N LEU A 513 6.00 -10.98 -0.43
CA LEU A 513 5.34 -11.30 0.84
C LEU A 513 4.38 -12.48 0.76
N TYR A 514 3.79 -12.73 -0.41
CA TYR A 514 2.65 -13.64 -0.57
C TYR A 514 2.73 -14.56 -1.79
N ASN A 515 3.81 -14.50 -2.57
CA ASN A 515 3.98 -15.26 -3.82
C ASN A 515 2.76 -15.14 -4.75
N THR A 516 2.26 -13.92 -4.90
CA THR A 516 1.07 -13.62 -5.70
C THR A 516 1.23 -12.31 -6.44
N LYS A 517 0.41 -12.14 -7.48
CA LYS A 517 0.40 -10.98 -8.36
C LYS A 517 -0.91 -10.22 -8.21
N GLY A 518 -0.86 -8.89 -8.32
CA GLY A 518 -2.04 -8.04 -8.23
C GLY A 518 -3.04 -8.33 -9.35
N GLU A 519 -2.56 -8.74 -10.52
CA GLU A 519 -3.31 -9.12 -11.71
C GLU A 519 -4.33 -10.23 -11.42
N ASN A 520 -4.05 -11.12 -10.45
CA ASN A 520 -4.98 -12.17 -10.04
C ASN A 520 -6.32 -11.60 -9.53
N THR A 521 -6.35 -10.34 -9.08
CA THR A 521 -7.60 -9.67 -8.65
C THR A 521 -8.54 -9.35 -9.80
N LEU A 522 -8.03 -9.25 -11.03
CA LEU A 522 -8.81 -8.89 -12.21
C LEU A 522 -9.77 -9.99 -12.64
N LEU A 523 -9.45 -11.23 -12.27
CA LEU A 523 -10.21 -12.38 -12.69
C LEU A 523 -11.65 -12.37 -12.16
N LEU A 524 -11.84 -12.01 -10.89
CA LEU A 524 -13.18 -11.88 -10.33
C LEU A 524 -13.99 -10.80 -11.06
N ILE A 525 -13.35 -9.68 -11.42
CA ILE A 525 -14.00 -8.59 -12.16
C ILE A 525 -14.46 -9.11 -13.53
N TYR A 526 -13.58 -9.81 -14.24
CA TYR A 526 -13.88 -10.42 -15.54
C TYR A 526 -15.04 -11.42 -15.45
N ASN A 527 -15.00 -12.35 -14.49
CA ASN A 527 -16.05 -13.35 -14.29
C ASN A 527 -17.41 -12.72 -13.96
N ILE A 528 -17.42 -11.60 -13.23
CA ILE A 528 -18.64 -10.84 -12.94
C ILE A 528 -19.23 -10.27 -14.24
N ILE A 529 -18.42 -9.65 -15.09
CA ILE A 529 -18.88 -9.08 -16.37
C ILE A 529 -19.43 -10.19 -17.27
N GLU A 530 -18.68 -11.28 -17.42
CA GLU A 530 -19.08 -12.41 -18.24
C GLU A 530 -20.41 -13.02 -17.78
N CYS A 531 -20.60 -13.14 -16.47
CA CYS A 531 -21.82 -13.68 -15.88
C CYS A 531 -23.03 -12.76 -16.08
N MET A 532 -22.84 -11.44 -15.96
CA MET A 532 -23.93 -10.46 -15.89
C MET A 532 -24.35 -9.91 -17.26
N LYS A 533 -23.51 -9.99 -18.30
CA LYS A 533 -23.84 -9.46 -19.63
C LYS A 533 -25.09 -10.10 -20.25
N GLU A 534 -25.38 -11.36 -19.90
CA GLU A 534 -26.50 -12.16 -20.45
C GLU A 534 -27.72 -12.17 -19.52
N MET A 535 -27.68 -11.39 -18.42
CA MET A 535 -28.78 -11.34 -17.46
C MET A 535 -29.83 -10.30 -17.86
N ASN A 536 -31.04 -10.47 -17.35
CA ASN A 536 -32.10 -9.49 -17.58
C ASN A 536 -31.78 -8.17 -16.85
N PRO A 537 -32.23 -7.02 -17.39
CA PRO A 537 -32.17 -5.75 -16.68
C PRO A 537 -32.87 -5.84 -15.33
N GLY A 538 -32.26 -5.23 -14.30
CA GLY A 538 -32.76 -5.36 -12.93
C GLY A 538 -31.77 -4.96 -11.85
N ARG A 539 -32.18 -5.21 -10.62
CA ARG A 539 -31.44 -4.87 -9.41
C ARG A 539 -30.99 -6.14 -8.71
N TYR A 540 -29.70 -6.19 -8.42
CA TYR A 540 -29.04 -7.38 -7.91
C TYR A 540 -28.13 -7.05 -6.73
N LEU A 541 -27.84 -8.06 -5.93
CA LEU A 541 -26.79 -8.03 -4.90
C LEU A 541 -25.78 -9.14 -5.17
N LEU A 542 -24.51 -8.77 -5.27
CA LEU A 542 -23.42 -9.72 -5.21
C LEU A 542 -22.94 -9.82 -3.76
N ARG A 543 -22.96 -11.02 -3.20
CA ARG A 543 -22.63 -11.25 -1.79
C ARG A 543 -21.61 -12.37 -1.66
N HIS A 544 -20.63 -12.12 -0.82
CA HIS A 544 -19.63 -13.11 -0.41
C HIS A 544 -19.62 -13.27 1.10
N THR A 545 -19.53 -14.52 1.56
CA THR A 545 -19.32 -14.86 2.95
C THR A 545 -18.25 -15.92 3.09
N LEU A 546 -17.71 -16.06 4.31
CA LEU A 546 -16.79 -17.14 4.69
C LEU A 546 -17.27 -18.53 4.25
N ARG A 547 -18.58 -18.78 4.28
CA ARG A 547 -19.16 -20.10 3.94
C ARG A 547 -19.15 -20.38 2.44
N ASN A 548 -19.08 -19.34 1.61
CA ASN A 548 -19.09 -19.49 0.16
C ASN A 548 -17.70 -19.86 -0.40
N GLY A 549 -16.63 -19.78 0.40
CA GLY A 549 -15.27 -20.08 -0.04
C GLY A 549 -14.88 -19.26 -1.27
N PRO A 550 -14.43 -19.88 -2.39
CA PRO A 550 -14.00 -19.20 -3.60
C PRO A 550 -15.15 -18.77 -4.54
N PHE A 551 -16.37 -18.60 -4.01
CA PHE A 551 -17.55 -18.23 -4.80
C PHE A 551 -18.27 -17.03 -4.20
N ALA A 552 -18.82 -16.14 -5.03
CA ALA A 552 -19.83 -15.16 -4.60
C ALA A 552 -21.21 -15.58 -5.09
N SER A 553 -22.23 -15.40 -4.26
CA SER A 553 -23.63 -15.63 -4.62
C SER A 553 -24.25 -14.33 -5.15
N LEU A 554 -25.03 -14.45 -6.21
CA LEU A 554 -25.76 -13.37 -6.86
C LEU A 554 -27.25 -13.50 -6.53
N TYR A 555 -27.83 -12.42 -6.03
CA TYR A 555 -29.23 -12.36 -5.62
C TYR A 555 -30.00 -11.32 -6.44
N LEU A 556 -31.23 -11.63 -6.85
CA LEU A 556 -32.15 -10.73 -7.58
C LEU A 556 -33.21 -10.17 -6.65
N GLU A 557 -33.57 -8.91 -6.85
CA GLU A 557 -34.65 -8.23 -6.11
C GLU A 557 -35.99 -8.95 -6.28
N THR A 558 -36.68 -9.25 -5.17
CA THR A 558 -37.95 -10.00 -5.19
C THR A 558 -38.91 -9.54 -4.08
N ASN A 559 -40.20 -9.48 -4.38
CA ASN A 559 -41.24 -9.27 -3.37
C ASN A 559 -41.72 -10.57 -2.70
N ASN A 560 -41.43 -11.71 -3.33
CA ASN A 560 -41.89 -13.03 -2.91
C ASN A 560 -40.69 -13.88 -2.54
N PRO A 561 -40.19 -13.78 -1.29
CA PRO A 561 -38.96 -14.46 -0.88
C PRO A 561 -39.08 -15.97 -1.00
N GLY A 562 -38.18 -16.58 -1.75
CA GLY A 562 -38.02 -18.02 -1.85
C GLY A 562 -37.25 -18.61 -0.67
N LYS A 563 -36.97 -19.93 -0.74
CA LYS A 563 -36.23 -20.68 0.30
C LYS A 563 -34.78 -20.22 0.50
N GLN A 564 -34.16 -19.63 -0.54
CA GLN A 564 -32.78 -19.11 -0.52
C GLN A 564 -32.76 -17.58 -0.59
N SER A 565 -33.78 -16.93 -0.03
CA SER A 565 -33.84 -15.48 0.06
C SER A 565 -32.93 -14.95 1.18
N ILE A 566 -32.40 -13.74 0.97
CA ILE A 566 -31.78 -12.94 2.01
C ILE A 566 -32.62 -11.69 2.29
N ASN A 567 -32.60 -11.26 3.54
CA ASN A 567 -33.25 -10.03 3.98
C ASN A 567 -32.21 -9.06 4.55
N LEU A 568 -32.11 -7.85 3.99
CA LEU A 568 -31.15 -6.84 4.43
C LEU A 568 -31.42 -6.35 5.85
N ASP A 569 -32.69 -6.20 6.26
CA ASP A 569 -33.05 -5.79 7.63
C ASP A 569 -32.53 -6.81 8.66
N VAL A 570 -32.53 -8.10 8.31
CA VAL A 570 -32.00 -9.18 9.17
C VAL A 570 -30.48 -9.15 9.23
N ILE A 571 -29.80 -8.91 8.11
CA ILE A 571 -28.33 -8.82 8.05
C ILE A 571 -27.83 -7.62 8.86
N TYR A 572 -28.58 -6.51 8.85
CA TYR A 572 -28.24 -5.26 9.50
C TYR A 572 -29.11 -4.94 10.72
N CYS A 573 -29.47 -5.96 11.50
CA CYS A 573 -30.31 -5.79 12.69
C CYS A 573 -29.61 -5.04 13.84
N GLU A 574 -28.28 -5.00 13.85
CA GLU A 574 -27.51 -4.28 14.86
C GLU A 574 -27.42 -2.78 14.53
N ASN A 575 -27.59 -1.91 15.53
CA ASN A 575 -27.54 -0.43 15.35
C ASN A 575 -26.11 0.15 15.35
N GLN A 576 -25.08 -0.69 15.37
CA GLN A 576 -23.67 -0.29 15.39
C GLN A 576 -22.77 -1.29 14.69
N LEU A 577 -21.55 -0.86 14.32
CA LEU A 577 -20.55 -1.74 13.72
C LEU A 577 -19.96 -2.68 14.77
N ARG A 578 -20.21 -3.98 14.66
CA ARG A 578 -19.67 -4.98 15.57
C ARG A 578 -18.14 -5.00 15.56
N THR A 579 -17.54 -5.12 16.75
CA THR A 579 -16.10 -5.36 16.92
C THR A 579 -15.83 -6.86 16.98
N ILE A 580 -14.91 -7.36 16.16
CA ILE A 580 -14.42 -8.73 16.25
C ILE A 580 -13.40 -8.80 17.39
N PRO A 581 -13.58 -9.67 18.41
CA PRO A 581 -12.86 -9.59 19.69
C PRO A 581 -11.37 -9.98 19.66
N ASN A 582 -10.82 -10.41 18.52
CA ASN A 582 -9.42 -10.78 18.40
C ASN A 582 -8.71 -9.98 17.31
N THR A 583 -7.57 -9.41 17.68
CA THR A 583 -6.71 -8.63 16.79
C THR A 583 -5.58 -9.53 16.29
N PRO A 584 -5.58 -9.94 15.00
CA PRO A 584 -4.58 -10.87 14.48
C PRO A 584 -3.17 -10.25 14.55
N TRP A 585 -2.16 -11.07 14.84
CA TRP A 585 -0.77 -10.63 14.73
C TRP A 585 -0.42 -10.39 13.27
N ILE A 586 0.13 -9.21 12.96
CA ILE A 586 0.68 -8.89 11.65
C ILE A 586 2.19 -9.15 11.72
N THR A 587 2.71 -9.93 10.77
CA THR A 587 4.16 -10.22 10.71
C THR A 587 4.98 -8.95 10.46
N LEU A 588 6.24 -8.94 10.85
CA LEU A 588 7.16 -7.84 10.54
C LEU A 588 7.77 -8.02 9.14
N ASP A 589 8.00 -6.91 8.46
CA ASP A 589 8.65 -6.92 7.16
C ASP A 589 10.18 -7.05 7.31
N LYS A 590 10.71 -8.17 6.81
CA LYS A 590 12.14 -8.51 6.77
C LYS A 590 13.00 -7.51 6.00
N MET A 591 12.40 -6.72 5.10
CA MET A 591 13.13 -5.85 4.17
C MET A 591 12.85 -4.36 4.34
N THR A 592 11.85 -3.96 5.13
CA THR A 592 11.49 -2.54 5.28
C THR A 592 12.22 -1.91 6.48
N PRO A 593 13.17 -0.98 6.26
CA PRO A 593 13.89 -0.33 7.35
C PRO A 593 13.08 0.80 7.98
N THR A 594 13.02 0.83 9.31
CA THR A 594 12.49 1.95 10.10
C THR A 594 13.50 3.11 10.16
N PRO A 595 13.08 4.33 10.53
CA PRO A 595 14.00 5.44 10.83
C PRO A 595 15.04 5.06 11.89
N ALA A 596 14.62 4.34 12.94
CA ALA A 596 15.51 3.79 13.95
C ALA A 596 16.55 2.82 13.36
N SER A 597 16.15 1.87 12.52
CA SER A 597 17.06 0.94 11.85
C SER A 597 18.07 1.65 10.94
N LYS A 598 17.64 2.72 10.24
CA LYS A 598 18.52 3.58 9.43
C LYS A 598 19.57 4.28 10.30
N PHE A 599 19.13 4.89 11.40
CA PHE A 599 20.02 5.60 12.32
C PHE A 599 21.04 4.67 12.99
N PHE A 600 20.58 3.53 13.52
CA PHE A 600 21.45 2.54 14.17
C PHE A 600 22.20 1.62 13.21
N LYS A 601 22.07 1.84 11.89
CA LYS A 601 22.65 1.01 10.82
C LYS A 601 22.37 -0.49 11.00
N ARG A 602 21.15 -0.82 11.41
CA ARG A 602 20.73 -2.17 11.74
C ARG A 602 19.83 -2.75 10.66
N MET A 603 20.17 -3.94 10.17
CA MET A 603 19.29 -4.77 9.34
C MET A 603 17.90 -4.95 9.98
N PRO A 604 16.79 -4.86 9.22
CA PRO A 604 15.45 -5.09 9.76
C PRO A 604 15.26 -6.51 10.31
N VAL A 605 14.45 -6.63 11.37
CA VAL A 605 14.00 -7.92 11.95
C VAL A 605 15.18 -8.81 12.39
N MET A 606 16.22 -8.21 12.96
CA MET A 606 17.41 -8.93 13.45
C MET A 606 17.73 -8.52 14.89
N PHE A 607 18.45 -9.39 15.62
CA PHE A 607 18.89 -9.09 16.98
C PHE A 607 19.95 -7.99 16.99
N TYR A 608 20.36 -7.56 18.19
CA TYR A 608 21.41 -6.55 18.30
C TYR A 608 22.75 -7.12 17.82
N PRO A 609 23.54 -6.35 17.05
CA PRO A 609 24.82 -6.83 16.52
C PRO A 609 25.73 -7.32 17.65
N SER A 610 26.48 -8.39 17.38
CA SER A 610 27.53 -8.83 18.29
C SER A 610 28.61 -7.75 18.43
N LYS A 611 29.09 -7.53 19.66
CA LYS A 611 30.17 -6.56 19.94
C LYS A 611 31.57 -7.06 19.50
N SER A 612 31.70 -8.28 18.97
CA SER A 612 32.99 -8.90 18.66
C SER A 612 33.10 -9.41 17.22
N VAL A 613 34.19 -9.02 16.55
CA VAL A 613 34.80 -9.80 15.46
C VAL A 613 35.16 -11.18 16.02
N ASN A 614 34.77 -12.26 15.35
CA ASN A 614 35.07 -13.64 15.73
C ASN A 614 36.56 -13.81 16.07
N GLN A 615 36.87 -14.17 17.31
CA GLN A 615 38.06 -14.99 17.57
C GLN A 615 37.62 -16.45 17.43
N ASN A 616 38.27 -17.17 16.51
CA ASN A 616 38.02 -18.57 16.19
C ASN A 616 37.91 -19.46 17.45
N PRO A 617 37.12 -20.55 17.41
CA PRO A 617 37.08 -21.50 18.50
C PRO A 617 38.33 -22.39 18.45
N THR A 618 39.44 -21.93 19.01
CA THR A 618 40.62 -22.77 19.22
C THR A 618 40.88 -23.08 20.69
N LYS A 619 40.81 -24.39 20.95
CA LYS A 619 41.49 -25.17 22.00
C LYS A 619 40.83 -25.20 23.40
N LYS A 620 40.17 -26.33 23.64
CA LYS A 620 39.97 -26.96 24.95
C LYS A 620 41.28 -26.88 25.77
N ILE A 621 41.31 -26.05 26.80
CA ILE A 621 42.35 -26.15 27.83
C ILE A 621 41.89 -27.21 28.84
N LYS A 622 42.55 -28.37 28.79
CA LYS A 622 42.51 -29.40 29.83
C LYS A 622 43.03 -28.80 31.14
N ARG A 623 42.17 -28.69 32.15
CA ARG A 623 42.57 -28.40 33.53
C ARG A 623 43.07 -29.70 34.20
N ASN A 624 44.38 -29.87 34.25
CA ASN A 624 45.02 -30.89 35.10
C ASN A 624 45.02 -30.41 36.55
N ARG A 625 44.58 -31.31 37.44
CA ARG A 625 44.73 -31.22 38.90
C ARG A 625 46.21 -31.27 39.29
N ARG A 626 46.61 -30.48 40.29
CA ARG A 626 47.49 -30.97 41.38
C ARG A 626 47.28 -30.16 42.67
N LYS A 627 47.33 -30.91 43.77
CA LYS A 627 46.97 -30.61 45.17
C LYS A 627 48.13 -29.98 45.95
N GLN A 628 47.77 -29.54 47.17
CA GLN A 628 48.54 -29.37 48.44
C GLN A 628 48.89 -27.92 48.79
N SER A 629 48.83 -27.42 50.02
CA SER A 629 48.33 -27.90 51.33
C SER A 629 48.60 -26.83 52.41
N LYS A 630 47.79 -26.79 53.48
CA LYS A 630 48.04 -26.21 54.84
C LYS A 630 48.04 -24.65 54.91
N SER A 631 47.58 -23.97 55.97
CA SER A 631 47.42 -24.26 57.41
C SER A 631 46.29 -23.35 57.98
N LEU A 632 45.31 -23.89 58.72
CA LEU A 632 45.10 -23.86 60.18
C LEU A 632 44.57 -22.55 60.81
N ASN A 633 43.59 -22.77 61.71
CA ASN A 633 43.17 -22.01 62.90
C ASN A 633 42.10 -20.91 62.73
N LYS A 634 41.05 -20.77 63.57
CA LYS A 634 40.53 -21.55 64.73
C LYS A 634 39.24 -20.85 65.26
N PHE A 635 38.44 -21.58 66.04
CA PHE A 635 37.33 -21.18 66.97
C PHE A 635 35.95 -20.86 66.36
N ASN A 636 34.94 -21.76 66.52
CA ASN A 636 34.03 -22.00 67.68
C ASN A 636 32.96 -20.91 67.79
N SER A 637 31.70 -21.14 68.18
CA SER A 637 30.84 -22.25 68.63
C SER A 637 29.41 -21.74 68.31
N GLU A 638 28.26 -22.42 68.41
CA GLU A 638 27.76 -23.50 69.25
C GLU A 638 26.32 -23.78 68.76
N ASN A 639 25.95 -25.06 68.72
CA ASN A 639 24.72 -25.66 69.26
C ASN A 639 23.36 -24.96 69.05
N ALA A 640 22.40 -25.58 68.37
CA ALA A 640 21.50 -26.66 68.85
C ALA A 640 20.06 -26.10 68.72
N ASP A 641 18.96 -26.82 68.53
CA ASP A 641 18.67 -28.25 68.52
C ASP A 641 17.22 -28.42 68.03
N GLN A 642 16.91 -29.61 67.50
CA GLN A 642 15.68 -30.42 67.73
C GLN A 642 14.32 -29.89 67.18
N VAL A 643 13.43 -30.70 66.58
CA VAL A 643 13.22 -32.15 66.45
C VAL A 643 12.75 -32.48 65.03
#